data_AF-A0A6J7ZY87-F1
#
_entry.id   AF-A0A6J7ZY87-F1
#
_cell.length_a   1.000
_cell.length_b   1.000
_cell.length_c   1.000
_cell.angle_alpha   90.00
_cell.angle_beta   90.00
_cell.angle_gamma   90.00
#
_symmetry.space_group_name_H-M   'P 1'
#
loop_
_entity.id
_entity.type
_entity.pdbx_description
1 polymer ?
#
loop_
_entity_poly.entity_id
_entity_poly.type
_entity_poly.pdbx_seq_one_letter_code
_entity_poly.pdbx_strand_id
1 'polypeptide(L)'
;MDIKSINAKFESVKASYNIEYEAKEEQLQVVLSVLKGRNVLALLPTGFGKTLCVVIPTMLSEDKDCITIVISPLTSLIDDQICRLNKLNVRCAKITGIGEMERQTITEITNGKYSIVFSSPESVLKPYWKTVFLSATWQTHLKLIAIDEAHCISEWGDDFRKDYQQLYEIRSFFGAPLMALTGTSTKKVKKDIMEHLQLLDEDTDLVYKSPDRPNLYLQILKKESTDYDSCLDWLINHIRTNGKKSKKIIVYCRSIDAVSEIFCCLKDSLGKMAYVDGIVDGNQVLLEMYHKSTHQDSKDRIIDEFKTENSRIRCIIATVALGMGLDISDIDLIVHIGCPKTVLSYWQEAGRCARDGRQGYSLILYDNFTLALKTTDKDIGHIVKNKDGICIRKQILDVFSDEDSNQEIEKYSCEDRGTVAMRRRTLSSKRKKSRSLGPKTDPKKEAQERRVALRNKIVKIQCYIDGPYGTATREIFTTEHAVLIGAGIGVTPMASILQSVMYKFKASKRHCPSCSHEWLGEFTTEAMKLKKVDFIWINRDQKAFEWFISLLTALEVEQSIGNGGDCPDEKIIDMHMYMTAAVKKTEMKGIGLQIALDLMHEKSQRDLITGLQVKTQPGRPDWNKVFSEISSKQKGKVKVFFCGAPQLGKTIKLACEKFSFDFAKENF
;
A
#
# COMPACT_ATOMS: atom_id res chain seq x y z
N MET A 1 -37.22 -23.23 17.16
CA MET A 1 -36.61 -22.05 17.81
C MET A 1 -36.68 -20.89 16.81
N ASP A 2 -37.07 -19.70 17.25
CA ASP A 2 -37.17 -18.49 16.42
C ASP A 2 -36.37 -17.32 17.05
N ILE A 3 -36.26 -16.20 16.33
CA ILE A 3 -35.48 -15.02 16.77
C ILE A 3 -35.98 -14.49 18.12
N LYS A 4 -37.31 -14.42 18.31
CA LYS A 4 -37.92 -13.92 19.55
C LYS A 4 -37.58 -14.79 20.75
N SER A 5 -37.63 -16.11 20.59
CA SER A 5 -37.26 -17.09 21.61
C SER A 5 -35.77 -16.99 21.97
N ILE A 6 -34.88 -16.84 20.98
CA ILE A 6 -33.45 -16.65 21.23
C ILE A 6 -33.20 -15.35 21.98
N ASN A 7 -33.84 -14.25 21.55
CA ASN A 7 -33.68 -12.97 22.23
C ASN A 7 -34.15 -13.05 23.69
N ALA A 8 -35.32 -13.64 23.94
CA ALA A 8 -35.82 -13.82 25.30
C ALA A 8 -34.88 -14.68 26.17
N LYS A 9 -34.28 -15.73 25.61
CA LYS A 9 -33.26 -16.52 26.30
C LYS A 9 -32.01 -15.71 26.58
N PHE A 10 -31.50 -14.95 25.60
CA PHE A 10 -30.33 -14.10 25.77
C PHE A 10 -30.57 -13.04 26.85
N GLU A 11 -31.72 -12.36 26.81
CA GLU A 11 -32.15 -11.39 27.82
C GLU A 11 -32.19 -12.00 29.24
N SER A 12 -32.59 -13.26 29.37
CA SER A 12 -32.60 -13.95 30.67
C SER A 12 -31.21 -14.27 31.23
N VAL A 13 -30.19 -14.38 30.38
CA VAL A 13 -28.82 -14.74 30.81
C VAL A 13 -27.84 -13.56 30.77
N LYS A 14 -28.10 -12.49 30.00
CA LYS A 14 -27.14 -11.40 29.79
C LYS A 14 -26.67 -10.74 31.08
N ALA A 15 -27.54 -10.66 32.10
CA ALA A 15 -27.21 -10.13 33.42
C ALA A 15 -26.16 -10.97 34.15
N SER A 16 -26.18 -12.30 34.04
CA SER A 16 -25.16 -13.17 34.65
C SER A 16 -23.76 -13.03 34.03
N TYR A 17 -23.69 -12.46 32.82
CA TYR A 17 -22.45 -12.19 32.11
C TYR A 17 -22.05 -10.71 32.14
N ASN A 18 -22.73 -9.85 32.93
CA ASN A 18 -22.50 -8.39 32.98
C ASN A 18 -22.62 -7.70 31.60
N ILE A 19 -23.58 -8.13 30.78
CA ILE A 19 -23.82 -7.56 29.45
C ILE A 19 -25.03 -6.62 29.51
N GLU A 20 -24.81 -5.33 29.26
CA GLU A 20 -25.86 -4.30 29.14
C GLU A 20 -26.32 -4.07 27.69
N TYR A 21 -25.75 -4.81 26.74
CA TYR A 21 -26.01 -4.67 25.31
C TYR A 21 -27.27 -5.42 24.86
N GLU A 22 -28.07 -4.80 23.99
CA GLU A 22 -29.20 -5.43 23.30
C GLU A 22 -28.77 -5.98 21.93
N ALA A 23 -29.05 -7.26 21.69
CA ALA A 23 -28.69 -7.92 20.45
C ALA A 23 -29.54 -7.40 19.27
N LYS A 24 -28.87 -7.03 18.18
CA LYS A 24 -29.51 -6.62 16.93
C LYS A 24 -30.10 -7.83 16.20
N GLU A 25 -31.11 -7.57 15.38
CA GLU A 25 -31.82 -8.63 14.64
C GLU A 25 -30.88 -9.49 13.79
N GLU A 26 -29.95 -8.89 13.05
CA GLU A 26 -29.00 -9.63 12.22
C GLU A 26 -28.02 -10.48 13.06
N GLN A 27 -27.66 -10.03 14.27
CA GLN A 27 -26.85 -10.86 15.18
C GLN A 27 -27.65 -12.08 15.66
N LEU A 28 -28.93 -11.89 15.97
CA LEU A 28 -29.82 -12.98 16.38
C LEU A 28 -30.11 -13.95 15.23
N GLN A 29 -30.16 -13.48 13.98
CA GLN A 29 -30.25 -14.34 12.79
C GLN A 29 -29.01 -15.25 12.68
N VAL A 30 -27.80 -14.70 12.84
CA VAL A 30 -26.55 -15.49 12.83
C VAL A 30 -26.57 -16.56 13.93
N VAL A 31 -26.97 -16.17 15.15
CA VAL A 31 -27.07 -17.09 16.29
C VAL A 31 -28.11 -18.19 16.02
N LEU A 32 -29.26 -17.84 15.43
CA LEU A 32 -30.32 -18.79 15.10
C LEU A 32 -29.85 -19.86 14.12
N SER A 33 -29.10 -19.48 13.08
CA SER A 33 -28.53 -20.42 12.10
C SER A 33 -27.59 -21.41 12.78
N VAL A 34 -26.70 -20.92 13.65
CA VAL A 34 -25.77 -21.78 14.39
C VAL A 34 -26.50 -22.72 15.36
N LEU A 35 -27.48 -22.23 16.12
CA LEU A 35 -28.25 -23.07 17.04
C LEU A 35 -29.12 -24.12 16.31
N LYS A 36 -29.41 -23.93 15.03
CA LYS A 36 -30.04 -24.93 14.15
C LYS A 36 -29.03 -25.92 13.55
N GLY A 37 -27.74 -25.77 13.84
CA GLY A 37 -26.67 -26.60 13.27
C GLY A 37 -26.34 -26.28 11.81
N ARG A 38 -26.74 -25.11 11.29
CA ARG A 38 -26.40 -24.67 9.93
C ARG A 38 -25.12 -23.84 9.93
N ASN A 39 -24.39 -23.89 8.81
CA ASN A 39 -23.28 -22.98 8.60
C ASN A 39 -23.83 -21.56 8.37
N VAL A 40 -23.01 -20.54 8.62
CA VAL A 40 -23.41 -19.15 8.39
C VAL A 40 -22.24 -18.32 7.88
N LEU A 41 -22.48 -17.59 6.79
CA LEU A 41 -21.61 -16.49 6.36
C LEU A 41 -22.26 -15.17 6.80
N ALA A 42 -21.61 -14.52 7.76
CA ALA A 42 -22.08 -13.27 8.36
C ALA A 42 -21.26 -12.08 7.84
N LEU A 43 -21.86 -11.32 6.93
CA LEU A 43 -21.34 -10.08 6.36
C LEU A 43 -21.85 -8.90 7.19
N LEU A 44 -21.19 -8.65 8.33
CA LEU A 44 -21.61 -7.67 9.33
C LEU A 44 -20.56 -6.57 9.49
N PRO A 45 -20.92 -5.27 9.34
CA PRO A 45 -19.99 -4.15 9.36
C PRO A 45 -19.06 -4.13 10.57
N THR A 46 -17.89 -3.52 10.44
CA THR A 46 -16.97 -3.34 11.57
C THR A 46 -17.64 -2.49 12.66
N GLY A 47 -17.52 -2.92 13.92
CA GLY A 47 -18.23 -2.31 15.05
C GLY A 47 -19.69 -2.76 15.20
N PHE A 48 -20.22 -3.61 14.30
CA PHE A 48 -21.60 -4.11 14.42
C PHE A 48 -21.81 -5.04 15.62
N GLY A 49 -20.72 -5.62 16.15
CA GLY A 49 -20.72 -6.53 17.29
C GLY A 49 -20.59 -8.01 16.91
N LYS A 50 -19.70 -8.35 15.94
CA LYS A 50 -19.46 -9.73 15.48
C LYS A 50 -19.06 -10.69 16.58
N THR A 51 -18.26 -10.23 17.56
CA THR A 51 -17.86 -11.05 18.71
C THR A 51 -19.06 -11.59 19.50
N LEU A 52 -20.16 -10.83 19.62
CA LEU A 52 -21.37 -11.34 20.28
C LEU A 52 -22.01 -12.51 19.55
N CYS A 53 -21.91 -12.57 18.22
CA CYS A 53 -22.44 -13.69 17.43
C CYS A 53 -21.72 -15.01 17.77
N VAL A 54 -20.44 -14.95 18.14
CA VAL A 54 -19.63 -16.11 18.56
C VAL A 54 -19.96 -16.53 19.99
N VAL A 55 -20.20 -15.54 20.85
CA VAL A 55 -20.33 -15.74 22.29
C VAL A 55 -21.73 -16.22 22.68
N ILE A 56 -22.78 -15.65 22.09
CA ILE A 56 -24.17 -15.96 22.42
C ILE A 56 -24.50 -17.46 22.28
N PRO A 57 -24.11 -18.18 21.20
CA PRO A 57 -24.36 -19.62 21.09
C PRO A 57 -23.78 -20.42 22.26
N THR A 58 -22.60 -20.01 22.74
CA THR A 58 -21.93 -20.63 23.91
C THR A 58 -22.69 -20.34 25.20
N MET A 59 -23.17 -19.10 25.39
CA MET A 59 -23.96 -18.69 26.56
C MET A 59 -25.35 -19.37 26.63
N LEU A 60 -25.93 -19.65 25.47
CA LEU A 60 -27.27 -20.27 25.37
C LEU A 60 -27.22 -21.80 25.38
N SER A 61 -26.03 -22.40 25.38
CA SER A 61 -25.86 -23.85 25.39
C SER A 61 -26.32 -24.44 26.73
N GLU A 62 -27.10 -25.51 26.66
CA GLU A 62 -27.46 -26.31 27.83
C GLU A 62 -26.29 -27.19 28.32
N ASP A 63 -25.34 -27.48 27.41
CA ASP A 63 -24.09 -28.16 27.72
C ASP A 63 -23.11 -27.20 28.40
N LYS A 64 -22.87 -27.42 29.69
CA LYS A 64 -21.97 -26.60 30.53
C LYS A 64 -20.50 -26.74 30.14
N ASP A 65 -20.16 -27.82 29.47
CA ASP A 65 -18.81 -28.11 28.99
C ASP A 65 -18.65 -27.79 27.50
N CYS A 66 -19.61 -27.08 26.89
CA CYS A 66 -19.55 -26.70 25.49
C CYS A 66 -18.29 -25.90 25.15
N ILE A 67 -17.77 -26.15 23.95
CA ILE A 67 -16.56 -25.54 23.41
C ILE A 67 -16.91 -24.83 22.11
N THR A 68 -16.43 -23.60 21.96
CA THR A 68 -16.38 -22.86 20.71
C THR A 68 -14.93 -22.57 20.36
N ILE A 69 -14.50 -22.93 19.15
CA ILE A 69 -13.17 -22.57 18.66
C ILE A 69 -13.26 -21.33 17.76
N VAL A 70 -12.40 -20.34 18.01
CA VAL A 70 -12.38 -19.07 17.28
C VAL A 70 -11.02 -18.88 16.63
N ILE A 71 -11.00 -18.80 15.29
CA ILE A 71 -9.79 -18.65 14.51
C ILE A 71 -9.73 -17.22 14.00
N SER A 72 -8.70 -16.47 14.39
CA SER A 72 -8.55 -15.04 14.08
C SER A 72 -7.12 -14.74 13.63
N PRO A 73 -6.88 -13.76 12.73
CA PRO A 73 -5.57 -13.62 12.12
C PRO A 73 -4.56 -13.03 13.11
N LEU A 74 -4.98 -12.08 13.94
CA LEU A 74 -4.06 -11.37 14.81
C LEU A 74 -4.07 -11.89 16.24
N THR A 75 -2.90 -12.29 16.72
CA THR A 75 -2.69 -12.66 18.13
C THR A 75 -3.02 -11.52 19.08
N SER A 76 -2.71 -10.27 18.73
CA SER A 76 -3.07 -9.09 19.52
C SER A 76 -4.58 -8.86 19.61
N LEU A 77 -5.33 -9.18 18.54
CA LEU A 77 -6.79 -9.12 18.55
C LEU A 77 -7.37 -10.23 19.45
N ILE A 78 -6.79 -11.43 19.38
CA ILE A 78 -7.16 -12.54 20.26
C ILE A 78 -6.96 -12.14 21.74
N ASP A 79 -5.83 -11.54 22.09
CA ASP A 79 -5.53 -11.16 23.47
C ASP A 79 -6.50 -10.10 24.02
N ASP A 80 -6.87 -9.10 23.21
CA ASP A 80 -7.89 -8.12 23.56
C ASP A 80 -9.27 -8.77 23.74
N GLN A 81 -9.66 -9.69 22.85
CA GLN A 81 -10.93 -10.41 22.96
C GLN A 81 -10.98 -11.29 24.22
N ILE A 82 -9.90 -12.04 24.52
CA ILE A 82 -9.80 -12.84 25.75
C ILE A 82 -9.91 -11.95 26.99
N CYS A 83 -9.22 -10.81 27.02
CA CYS A 83 -9.30 -9.87 28.14
C CYS A 83 -10.74 -9.37 28.36
N ARG A 84 -11.44 -9.01 27.28
CA ARG A 84 -12.85 -8.56 27.35
C ARG A 84 -13.78 -9.68 27.81
N LEU A 85 -13.63 -10.89 27.28
CA LEU A 85 -14.49 -12.04 27.61
C LEU A 85 -14.28 -12.56 29.02
N ASN A 86 -13.03 -12.55 29.52
CA ASN A 86 -12.75 -12.89 30.92
C ASN A 86 -13.44 -11.92 31.89
N LYS A 87 -13.56 -10.62 31.55
CA LYS A 87 -14.35 -9.64 32.35
C LYS A 87 -15.84 -9.94 32.36
N LEU A 88 -16.34 -10.66 31.35
CA LEU A 88 -17.71 -11.15 31.25
C LEU A 88 -17.88 -12.54 31.90
N ASN A 89 -16.90 -13.03 32.68
CA ASN A 89 -16.89 -14.37 33.27
C ASN A 89 -16.93 -15.54 32.26
N VAL A 90 -16.52 -15.31 31.02
CA VAL A 90 -16.40 -16.37 30.00
C VAL A 90 -15.01 -16.96 30.06
N ARG A 91 -14.90 -18.27 30.34
CA ARG A 91 -13.63 -19.00 30.38
C ARG A 91 -13.01 -19.09 28.98
N CYS A 92 -11.96 -18.32 28.74
CA CYS A 92 -11.26 -18.30 27.45
C CYS A 92 -9.82 -18.79 27.55
N ALA A 93 -9.34 -19.46 26.51
CA ALA A 93 -7.93 -19.81 26.34
C ALA A 93 -7.43 -19.45 24.93
N LYS A 94 -6.11 -19.36 24.77
CA LYS A 94 -5.43 -19.15 23.50
C LYS A 94 -4.53 -20.33 23.18
N ILE A 95 -4.67 -20.90 22.00
CA ILE A 95 -3.72 -21.85 21.40
C ILE A 95 -2.57 -21.07 20.76
N THR A 96 -1.35 -21.29 21.23
CA THR A 96 -0.10 -20.78 20.63
C THR A 96 0.83 -21.94 20.25
N GLY A 97 2.12 -21.66 19.97
CA GLY A 97 3.08 -22.73 19.74
C GLY A 97 3.22 -23.66 20.96
N ILE A 98 3.39 -24.97 20.74
CA ILE A 98 3.46 -26.00 21.80
C ILE A 98 4.60 -25.76 22.82
N GLY A 99 5.60 -24.95 22.47
CA GLY A 99 6.69 -24.52 23.37
C GLY A 99 6.47 -23.17 24.06
N GLU A 100 5.41 -22.44 23.71
CA GLU A 100 5.06 -21.12 24.26
C GLU A 100 3.95 -21.21 25.31
N MET A 101 3.27 -22.36 25.40
CA MET A 101 2.18 -22.60 26.34
C MET A 101 2.64 -23.39 27.57
N GLU A 102 2.07 -23.06 28.72
CA GLU A 102 2.22 -23.88 29.92
C GLU A 102 1.54 -25.24 29.72
N ARG A 103 2.19 -26.31 30.19
CA ARG A 103 1.64 -27.69 30.10
C ARG A 103 0.27 -27.82 30.75
N GLN A 104 0.02 -27.03 31.81
CA GLN A 104 -1.27 -26.99 32.48
C GLN A 104 -2.37 -26.46 31.54
N THR A 105 -2.15 -25.34 30.87
CA THR A 105 -3.11 -24.77 29.92
C THR A 105 -3.45 -25.75 28.79
N ILE A 106 -2.44 -26.44 28.25
CA ILE A 106 -2.65 -27.46 27.21
C ILE A 106 -3.56 -28.60 27.72
N THR A 107 -3.30 -29.06 28.95
CA THR A 107 -4.10 -30.12 29.58
C THR A 107 -5.54 -29.66 29.84
N GLU A 108 -5.72 -28.42 30.30
CA GLU A 108 -7.03 -27.82 30.52
C GLU A 108 -7.83 -27.65 29.23
N ILE A 109 -7.20 -27.21 28.14
CA ILE A 109 -7.82 -27.14 26.80
C ILE A 109 -8.23 -28.55 26.33
N THR A 110 -7.34 -29.54 26.49
CA THR A 110 -7.62 -30.93 26.11
C THR A 110 -8.82 -31.50 26.88
N ASN A 111 -8.94 -31.14 28.16
CA ASN A 111 -10.01 -31.58 29.04
C ASN A 111 -11.29 -30.73 28.95
N GLY A 112 -11.40 -29.80 27.98
CA GLY A 112 -12.62 -28.99 27.79
C GLY A 112 -12.89 -27.98 28.91
N LYS A 113 -11.85 -27.51 29.61
CA LYS A 113 -11.99 -26.55 30.73
C LYS A 113 -12.21 -25.10 30.28
N TYR A 114 -12.32 -24.83 28.99
CA TYR A 114 -12.56 -23.50 28.44
C TYR A 114 -13.77 -23.54 27.52
N SER A 115 -14.66 -22.56 27.66
CA SER A 115 -15.87 -22.45 26.83
C SER A 115 -15.56 -21.88 25.46
N ILE A 116 -14.54 -21.01 25.37
CA ILE A 116 -14.06 -20.43 24.11
C ILE A 116 -12.56 -20.62 24.01
N VAL A 117 -12.09 -21.21 22.90
CA VAL A 117 -10.67 -21.43 22.61
C VAL A 117 -10.30 -20.66 21.37
N PHE A 118 -9.44 -19.66 21.51
CA PHE A 118 -8.93 -18.86 20.40
C PHE A 118 -7.68 -19.49 19.80
N SER A 119 -7.46 -19.30 18.50
CA SER A 119 -6.23 -19.68 17.83
C SER A 119 -5.93 -18.82 16.61
N SER A 120 -4.66 -18.79 16.22
CA SER A 120 -4.27 -18.35 14.88
C SER A 120 -4.36 -19.53 13.89
N PRO A 121 -4.56 -19.30 12.59
CA PRO A 121 -4.57 -20.36 11.58
C PRO A 121 -3.33 -21.25 11.62
N GLU A 122 -2.15 -20.64 11.80
CA GLU A 122 -0.86 -21.33 11.83
C GLU A 122 -0.71 -22.23 13.06
N SER A 123 -1.40 -21.88 14.15
CA SER A 123 -1.30 -22.62 15.41
C SER A 123 -2.30 -23.76 15.45
N VAL A 124 -3.55 -23.53 15.00
CA VAL A 124 -4.62 -24.52 15.02
C VAL A 124 -4.37 -25.70 14.07
N LEU A 125 -3.68 -25.46 12.95
CA LEU A 125 -3.37 -26.48 11.95
C LEU A 125 -2.17 -27.37 12.32
N LYS A 126 -1.47 -27.08 13.43
CA LYS A 126 -0.31 -27.88 13.84
C LYS A 126 -0.72 -29.32 14.18
N PRO A 127 0.08 -30.34 13.78
CA PRO A 127 -0.28 -31.76 13.94
C PRO A 127 -0.66 -32.18 15.37
N TYR A 128 -0.09 -31.55 16.39
CA TYR A 128 -0.38 -31.82 17.78
C TYR A 128 -1.86 -31.63 18.14
N TRP A 129 -2.50 -30.57 17.63
CA TRP A 129 -3.90 -30.28 17.94
C TRP A 129 -4.85 -31.28 17.29
N LYS A 130 -4.41 -32.02 16.26
CA LYS A 130 -5.21 -33.09 15.66
C LYS A 130 -5.58 -34.17 16.68
N THR A 131 -4.69 -34.54 17.60
CA THR A 131 -5.02 -35.54 18.64
C THR A 131 -6.02 -35.00 19.66
N VAL A 132 -5.93 -33.71 19.99
CA VAL A 132 -6.89 -33.04 20.87
C VAL A 132 -8.26 -32.96 20.20
N PHE A 133 -8.32 -32.59 18.93
CA PHE A 133 -9.56 -32.49 18.16
C PHE A 133 -10.25 -33.85 17.98
N LEU A 134 -9.48 -34.93 17.85
CA LEU A 134 -10.02 -36.30 17.78
C LEU A 134 -10.40 -36.90 19.15
N SER A 135 -10.17 -36.19 20.26
CA SER A 135 -10.53 -36.67 21.60
C SER A 135 -12.05 -36.71 21.81
N ALA A 136 -12.52 -37.65 22.61
CA ALA A 136 -13.95 -37.79 22.94
C ALA A 136 -14.56 -36.49 23.52
N THR A 137 -13.78 -35.76 24.32
CA THR A 137 -14.18 -34.47 24.89
C THR A 137 -14.52 -33.47 23.79
N TRP A 138 -13.60 -33.23 22.85
CA TRP A 138 -13.80 -32.26 21.78
C TRP A 138 -14.89 -32.68 20.80
N GLN A 139 -14.96 -33.98 20.46
CA GLN A 139 -16.01 -34.53 19.60
C GLN A 139 -17.42 -34.35 20.18
N THR A 140 -17.55 -34.44 21.51
CA THR A 140 -18.86 -34.32 22.19
C THR A 140 -19.26 -32.86 22.42
N HIS A 141 -18.29 -32.04 22.83
CA HIS A 141 -18.57 -30.72 23.37
C HIS A 141 -18.32 -29.55 22.41
N LEU A 142 -17.62 -29.74 21.29
CA LEU A 142 -17.46 -28.66 20.30
C LEU A 142 -18.80 -28.36 19.62
N LYS A 143 -19.31 -27.14 19.78
CA LYS A 143 -20.60 -26.70 19.23
C LYS A 143 -20.48 -25.68 18.10
N LEU A 144 -19.34 -25.01 17.95
CA LEU A 144 -19.15 -23.97 16.95
C LEU A 144 -17.68 -23.83 16.55
N ILE A 145 -17.45 -23.71 15.24
CA ILE A 145 -16.18 -23.25 14.66
C ILE A 145 -16.41 -21.85 14.09
N ALA A 146 -15.81 -20.82 14.69
CA ALA A 146 -15.89 -19.45 14.21
C ALA A 146 -14.58 -19.04 13.51
N ILE A 147 -14.68 -18.54 12.29
CA ILE A 147 -13.57 -17.96 11.52
C ILE A 147 -13.80 -16.46 11.43
N ASP A 148 -12.98 -15.71 12.17
CA ASP A 148 -12.96 -14.25 12.17
C ASP A 148 -12.11 -13.71 11.02
N GLU A 149 -12.49 -12.54 10.51
CA GLU A 149 -11.91 -11.90 9.34
C GLU A 149 -11.74 -12.83 8.13
N ALA A 150 -12.81 -13.58 7.80
CA ALA A 150 -12.79 -14.60 6.74
C ALA A 150 -12.36 -14.06 5.36
N HIS A 151 -12.47 -12.74 5.12
CA HIS A 151 -11.97 -12.10 3.90
C HIS A 151 -10.46 -12.27 3.67
N CYS A 152 -9.69 -12.58 4.72
CA CYS A 152 -8.26 -12.89 4.62
C CYS A 152 -7.96 -14.05 3.66
N ILE A 153 -8.93 -14.95 3.40
CA ILE A 153 -8.82 -16.05 2.44
C ILE A 153 -8.57 -15.56 1.00
N SER A 154 -9.13 -14.39 0.64
CA SER A 154 -9.14 -13.87 -0.73
C SER A 154 -8.18 -12.70 -0.96
N GLU A 155 -8.09 -11.75 -0.01
CA GLU A 155 -7.30 -10.51 -0.20
C GLU A 155 -5.78 -10.71 -0.14
N TRP A 156 -5.34 -11.76 0.54
CA TRP A 156 -3.95 -11.96 0.88
C TRP A 156 -3.48 -13.24 0.18
N GLY A 157 -3.10 -13.09 -1.10
CA GLY A 157 -2.56 -14.16 -1.93
C GLY A 157 -1.32 -14.86 -1.34
N ASP A 158 -0.55 -15.56 -2.17
CA ASP A 158 0.48 -16.56 -1.80
C ASP A 158 1.47 -16.22 -0.65
N ASP A 159 1.62 -14.96 -0.24
CA ASP A 159 2.57 -14.48 0.77
C ASP A 159 1.99 -14.23 2.17
N PHE A 160 0.67 -14.16 2.36
CA PHE A 160 0.11 -13.85 3.69
C PHE A 160 -1.05 -14.80 4.04
N ARG A 161 -0.60 -15.95 4.56
CA ARG A 161 -1.32 -17.04 5.24
C ARG A 161 -2.07 -18.02 4.34
N LYS A 162 -1.30 -18.85 3.63
CA LYS A 162 -1.74 -20.15 3.07
C LYS A 162 -2.50 -21.02 4.10
N ASP A 163 -2.27 -20.79 5.38
CA ASP A 163 -2.97 -21.46 6.48
C ASP A 163 -4.47 -21.13 6.53
N TYR A 164 -4.90 -19.92 6.15
CA TYR A 164 -6.33 -19.58 6.06
C TYR A 164 -7.07 -20.42 5.02
N GLN A 165 -6.40 -20.67 3.89
CA GLN A 165 -6.94 -21.52 2.81
C GLN A 165 -6.99 -23.00 3.20
N GLN A 166 -6.33 -23.40 4.30
CA GLN A 166 -6.34 -24.78 4.83
C GLN A 166 -7.33 -24.96 5.99
N LEU A 167 -8.04 -23.91 6.42
CA LEU A 167 -8.98 -24.02 7.56
C LEU A 167 -10.16 -24.96 7.31
N TYR A 168 -10.44 -25.32 6.05
CA TYR A 168 -11.41 -26.38 5.75
C TYR A 168 -11.01 -27.72 6.37
N GLU A 169 -9.73 -27.99 6.61
CA GLU A 169 -9.27 -29.23 7.26
C GLU A 169 -9.90 -29.40 8.65
N ILE A 170 -10.17 -28.30 9.36
CA ILE A 170 -10.74 -28.35 10.70
C ILE A 170 -12.15 -28.94 10.67
N ARG A 171 -12.91 -28.68 9.60
CA ARG A 171 -14.24 -29.25 9.40
C ARG A 171 -14.20 -30.77 9.26
N SER A 172 -13.12 -31.33 8.71
CA SER A 172 -12.96 -32.78 8.57
C SER A 172 -12.90 -33.49 9.92
N PHE A 173 -12.62 -32.77 11.02
CA PHE A 173 -12.59 -33.36 12.36
C PHE A 173 -13.94 -33.28 13.09
N PHE A 174 -14.86 -32.39 12.71
CA PHE A 174 -16.02 -32.08 13.53
C PHE A 174 -17.31 -31.92 12.71
N GLY A 175 -18.43 -32.37 13.29
CA GLY A 175 -19.79 -32.10 12.75
C GLY A 175 -20.39 -30.76 13.20
N ALA A 176 -19.62 -29.90 13.86
CA ALA A 176 -20.10 -28.61 14.35
C ALA A 176 -20.30 -27.60 13.19
N PRO A 177 -21.30 -26.71 13.28
CA PRO A 177 -21.50 -25.66 12.29
C PRO A 177 -20.31 -24.70 12.22
N LEU A 178 -20.03 -24.20 11.01
CA LEU A 178 -19.03 -23.17 10.76
C LEU A 178 -19.69 -21.80 10.62
N MET A 179 -19.17 -20.83 11.38
CA MET A 179 -19.51 -19.41 11.29
C MET A 179 -18.33 -18.64 10.68
N ALA A 180 -18.49 -18.11 9.47
CA ALA A 180 -17.52 -17.22 8.85
C ALA A 180 -17.97 -15.76 9.04
N LEU A 181 -17.12 -14.94 9.65
CA LEU A 181 -17.41 -13.54 9.98
C LEU A 181 -16.51 -12.62 9.17
N THR A 182 -17.08 -11.59 8.54
CA THR A 182 -16.30 -10.51 7.93
C THR A 182 -17.04 -9.19 7.96
N GLY A 183 -16.28 -8.07 8.01
CA GLY A 183 -16.80 -6.71 7.96
C GLY A 183 -17.55 -6.39 6.69
N THR A 184 -16.86 -6.64 5.59
CA THR A 184 -17.19 -6.20 4.25
C THR A 184 -16.64 -7.25 3.31
N SER A 185 -17.37 -7.58 2.26
CA SER A 185 -16.95 -8.59 1.28
C SER A 185 -17.48 -8.20 -0.09
N THR A 186 -16.63 -8.27 -1.11
CA THR A 186 -17.08 -8.15 -2.51
C THR A 186 -17.65 -9.49 -2.98
N LYS A 187 -18.38 -9.51 -4.10
CA LYS A 187 -18.91 -10.75 -4.70
C LYS A 187 -17.82 -11.82 -4.87
N LYS A 188 -16.63 -11.40 -5.34
CA LYS A 188 -15.48 -12.28 -5.51
C LYS A 188 -15.00 -12.85 -4.17
N VAL A 189 -14.80 -11.99 -3.17
CA VAL A 189 -14.32 -12.42 -1.84
C VAL A 189 -15.33 -13.35 -1.16
N LYS A 190 -16.64 -13.07 -1.29
CA LYS A 190 -17.71 -13.95 -0.80
C LYS A 190 -17.60 -15.35 -1.41
N LYS A 191 -17.48 -15.43 -2.74
CA LYS A 191 -17.31 -16.68 -3.46
C LYS A 191 -16.05 -17.44 -3.02
N ASP A 192 -14.93 -16.74 -2.92
CA ASP A 192 -13.66 -17.32 -2.47
C ASP A 192 -13.77 -17.89 -1.04
N ILE A 193 -14.43 -17.19 -0.11
CA ILE A 193 -14.68 -17.68 1.25
C ILE A 193 -15.49 -18.98 1.22
N MET A 194 -16.61 -18.98 0.47
CA MET A 194 -17.49 -20.14 0.37
C MET A 194 -16.76 -21.36 -0.19
N GLU A 195 -16.02 -21.19 -1.28
CA GLU A 195 -15.26 -22.27 -1.93
C GLU A 195 -14.15 -22.83 -1.03
N HIS A 196 -13.31 -21.97 -0.45
CA HIS A 196 -12.16 -22.42 0.33
C HIS A 196 -12.56 -23.00 1.69
N LEU A 197 -13.64 -22.51 2.30
CA LEU A 197 -14.17 -23.10 3.54
C LEU A 197 -15.13 -24.26 3.28
N GLN A 198 -15.36 -24.63 2.01
CA GLN A 198 -16.28 -25.68 1.56
C GLN A 198 -17.74 -25.45 1.99
N LEU A 199 -18.15 -24.20 2.16
CA LEU A 199 -19.51 -23.82 2.53
C LEU A 199 -20.40 -23.98 1.30
N LEU A 200 -21.43 -24.81 1.41
CA LEU A 200 -22.36 -25.08 0.31
C LEU A 200 -23.60 -24.20 0.47
N ASP A 201 -24.14 -23.69 -0.64
CA ASP A 201 -25.31 -22.80 -0.59
C ASP A 201 -26.54 -23.47 0.04
N GLU A 202 -26.65 -24.80 -0.01
CA GLU A 202 -27.75 -25.57 0.57
C GLU A 202 -27.72 -25.64 2.12
N ASP A 203 -26.52 -25.62 2.71
CA ASP A 203 -26.30 -25.81 4.15
C ASP A 203 -25.81 -24.55 4.88
N THR A 204 -25.65 -23.45 4.14
CA THR A 204 -25.10 -22.19 4.64
C THR A 204 -26.09 -21.05 4.54
N ASP A 205 -26.40 -20.41 5.67
CA ASP A 205 -27.21 -19.20 5.69
C ASP A 205 -26.34 -17.95 5.46
N LEU A 206 -26.80 -17.03 4.63
CA LEU A 206 -26.15 -15.74 4.43
C LEU A 206 -26.88 -14.67 5.25
N VAL A 207 -26.17 -14.04 6.19
CA VAL A 207 -26.68 -12.87 6.91
C VAL A 207 -25.88 -11.65 6.49
N TYR A 208 -26.56 -10.67 5.92
CA TYR A 208 -25.94 -9.47 5.37
C TYR A 208 -26.51 -8.21 6.01
N LYS A 209 -25.62 -7.30 6.39
CA LYS A 209 -25.96 -5.92 6.72
C LYS A 209 -25.12 -4.99 5.86
N SER A 210 -25.76 -3.99 5.25
CA SER A 210 -25.09 -2.99 4.43
C SER A 210 -23.88 -2.38 5.18
N PRO A 211 -22.70 -2.31 4.54
CA PRO A 211 -21.51 -1.71 5.12
C PRO A 211 -21.51 -0.18 5.08
N ASP A 212 -22.64 0.45 4.70
CA ASP A 212 -22.72 1.90 4.61
C ASP A 212 -22.43 2.59 5.96
N ARG A 213 -21.75 3.71 5.85
CA ARG A 213 -21.40 4.62 6.93
C ARG A 213 -21.90 6.00 6.53
N PRO A 214 -23.17 6.31 6.83
CA PRO A 214 -23.76 7.58 6.42
C PRO A 214 -23.05 8.77 7.07
N ASN A 215 -22.44 8.57 8.24
CA ASN A 215 -21.68 9.57 8.97
C ASN A 215 -20.29 9.88 8.39
N LEU A 216 -19.86 9.18 7.33
CA LEU A 216 -18.54 9.36 6.73
C LEU A 216 -18.61 10.23 5.46
N TYR A 217 -17.96 11.37 5.44
CA TYR A 217 -17.84 12.18 4.23
C TYR A 217 -16.69 11.67 3.37
N LEU A 218 -16.94 11.42 2.08
CA LEU A 218 -15.96 10.84 1.15
C LEU A 218 -15.48 11.91 0.16
N GLN A 219 -14.17 12.10 0.06
CA GLN A 219 -13.58 13.06 -0.86
C GLN A 219 -12.42 12.42 -1.62
N ILE A 220 -12.34 12.70 -2.91
CA ILE A 220 -11.25 12.26 -3.79
C ILE A 220 -10.68 13.50 -4.46
N LEU A 221 -9.38 13.73 -4.28
CA LEU A 221 -8.66 14.85 -4.85
C LEU A 221 -7.43 14.34 -5.58
N LYS A 222 -7.15 14.91 -6.74
CA LYS A 222 -5.92 14.64 -7.49
C LYS A 222 -4.78 15.42 -6.86
N LYS A 223 -3.66 14.75 -6.60
CA LYS A 223 -2.41 15.36 -6.15
C LYS A 223 -1.87 16.28 -7.26
N GLU A 224 -1.79 17.59 -6.97
CA GLU A 224 -1.40 18.62 -7.96
C GLU A 224 0.11 18.75 -8.14
N SER A 225 0.89 18.42 -7.11
CA SER A 225 2.36 18.53 -7.09
C SER A 225 2.96 17.24 -6.57
N THR A 226 4.16 16.86 -7.02
CA THR A 226 4.90 15.73 -6.40
C THR A 226 5.39 16.07 -4.99
N ASP A 227 5.56 17.36 -4.70
CA ASP A 227 5.97 17.88 -3.40
C ASP A 227 4.88 17.71 -2.34
N TYR A 228 5.22 17.02 -1.25
CA TYR A 228 4.28 16.75 -0.15
C TYR A 228 4.02 17.97 0.72
N ASP A 229 4.97 18.90 0.87
CA ASP A 229 4.76 20.10 1.67
C ASP A 229 3.61 20.92 1.10
N SER A 230 3.63 21.14 -0.22
CA SER A 230 2.55 21.81 -0.93
C SER A 230 1.22 21.05 -0.86
N CYS A 231 1.23 19.72 -0.97
CA CYS A 231 0.02 18.90 -0.99
C CYS A 231 -0.65 18.76 0.39
N LEU A 232 0.16 18.81 1.45
CA LEU A 232 -0.28 18.60 2.84
C LEU A 232 -0.25 19.90 3.66
N ASP A 233 -0.10 21.06 3.04
CA ASP A 233 -0.08 22.36 3.74
C ASP A 233 -1.32 22.56 4.62
N TRP A 234 -2.50 22.10 4.18
CA TRP A 234 -3.73 22.15 4.99
C TRP A 234 -3.63 21.30 6.27
N LEU A 235 -2.98 20.12 6.20
CA LEU A 235 -2.78 19.23 7.34
C LEU A 235 -1.71 19.78 8.28
N ILE A 236 -0.61 20.27 7.71
CA ILE A 236 0.46 20.96 8.42
C ILE A 236 -0.12 22.15 9.19
N ASN A 237 -0.89 23.01 8.52
CA ASN A 237 -1.52 24.17 9.15
C ASN A 237 -2.55 23.78 10.22
N HIS A 238 -3.30 22.70 10.02
CA HIS A 238 -4.23 22.19 11.04
C HIS A 238 -3.49 21.79 12.32
N ILE A 239 -2.42 20.98 12.20
CA ILE A 239 -1.63 20.50 13.34
C ILE A 239 -0.88 21.67 13.99
N ARG A 240 -0.31 22.56 13.18
CA ARG A 240 0.37 23.78 13.62
C ARG A 240 -0.54 24.67 14.46
N THR A 241 -1.77 24.90 14.02
CA THR A 241 -2.70 25.81 14.69
C THR A 241 -3.26 25.21 15.99
N ASN A 242 -3.52 23.90 16.00
CA ASN A 242 -4.25 23.27 17.10
C ASN A 242 -3.37 22.47 18.07
N GLY A 243 -2.16 22.07 17.67
CA GLY A 243 -1.23 21.30 18.51
C GLY A 243 -1.89 20.05 19.10
N LYS A 244 -1.82 19.87 20.42
CA LYS A 244 -2.51 18.77 21.13
C LYS A 244 -4.04 18.83 21.05
N LYS A 245 -4.65 19.95 20.64
CA LYS A 245 -6.11 20.03 20.42
C LYS A 245 -6.53 19.60 19.00
N SER A 246 -5.57 19.30 18.12
CA SER A 246 -5.85 18.84 16.75
C SER A 246 -6.74 17.62 16.76
N LYS A 247 -7.50 17.40 15.71
CA LYS A 247 -8.28 16.17 15.59
C LYS A 247 -7.38 14.94 15.41
N LYS A 248 -7.87 13.73 15.72
CA LYS A 248 -7.08 12.49 15.52
C LYS A 248 -7.14 12.09 14.05
N ILE A 249 -5.98 11.87 13.46
CA ILE A 249 -5.79 11.71 12.01
C ILE A 249 -4.95 10.45 11.75
N ILE A 250 -5.34 9.69 10.72
CA ILE A 250 -4.51 8.60 10.18
C ILE A 250 -4.19 8.92 8.73
N VAL A 251 -2.91 8.82 8.36
CA VAL A 251 -2.44 8.95 6.98
C VAL A 251 -1.94 7.59 6.51
N TYR A 252 -2.67 6.97 5.58
CA TYR A 252 -2.30 5.69 4.98
C TYR A 252 -1.43 5.86 3.74
N CYS A 253 -0.33 5.13 3.71
CA CYS A 253 0.64 5.07 2.61
C CYS A 253 0.83 3.61 2.14
N ARG A 254 1.12 3.42 0.85
CA ARG A 254 1.34 2.08 0.26
C ARG A 254 2.68 1.45 0.62
N SER A 255 3.71 2.25 0.91
CA SER A 255 5.07 1.79 1.20
C SER A 255 5.61 2.41 2.49
N ILE A 256 6.60 1.73 3.09
CA ILE A 256 7.32 2.23 4.26
C ILE A 256 8.14 3.48 3.90
N ASP A 257 8.66 3.54 2.68
CA ASP A 257 9.38 4.70 2.18
C ASP A 257 8.46 5.93 2.15
N ALA A 258 7.23 5.79 1.63
CA ALA A 258 6.25 6.87 1.64
C ALA A 258 5.83 7.27 3.08
N VAL A 259 5.72 6.31 4.01
CA VAL A 259 5.51 6.64 5.44
C VAL A 259 6.63 7.53 5.96
N SER A 260 7.88 7.18 5.65
CA SER A 260 9.07 7.93 6.10
C SER A 260 9.13 9.31 5.46
N GLU A 261 8.88 9.42 4.16
CA GLU A 261 8.85 10.69 3.43
C GLU A 261 7.79 11.66 3.98
N ILE A 262 6.56 11.19 4.16
CA ILE A 262 5.48 12.01 4.73
C ILE A 262 5.79 12.41 6.17
N PHE A 263 6.30 11.47 6.98
CA PHE A 263 6.65 11.77 8.37
C PHE A 263 7.73 12.85 8.46
N CYS A 264 8.81 12.73 7.68
CA CYS A 264 9.87 13.74 7.62
C CYS A 264 9.32 15.08 7.13
N CYS A 265 8.54 15.11 6.04
CA CYS A 265 7.88 16.31 5.53
C CYS A 265 7.06 17.03 6.62
N LEU A 266 6.15 16.32 7.29
CA LEU A 266 5.32 16.90 8.34
C LEU A 266 6.16 17.37 9.54
N LYS A 267 7.15 16.57 9.96
CA LYS A 267 8.01 16.90 11.11
C LYS A 267 8.89 18.11 10.85
N ASP A 268 9.51 18.19 9.67
CA ASP A 268 10.40 19.29 9.28
C ASP A 268 9.60 20.59 9.11
N SER A 269 8.43 20.52 8.46
CA SER A 269 7.54 21.67 8.28
C SER A 269 6.92 22.17 9.59
N LEU A 270 6.69 21.31 10.57
CA LEU A 270 6.19 21.71 11.90
C LEU A 270 7.30 22.14 12.87
N GLY A 271 8.51 21.62 12.73
CA GLY A 271 9.62 21.89 13.64
C GLY A 271 9.25 21.59 15.10
N LYS A 272 9.44 22.57 16.00
CA LYS A 272 9.06 22.43 17.42
C LYS A 272 7.56 22.17 17.62
N MET A 273 6.72 22.58 16.67
CA MET A 273 5.26 22.41 16.76
C MET A 273 4.81 20.97 16.48
N ALA A 274 5.74 20.08 16.09
CA ALA A 274 5.49 18.64 16.07
C ALA A 274 5.45 18.02 17.48
N TYR A 275 5.74 18.81 18.52
CA TYR A 275 5.79 18.39 19.91
C TYR A 275 4.74 19.10 20.76
N VAL A 276 4.26 18.43 21.81
CA VAL A 276 3.32 18.99 22.80
C VAL A 276 3.94 20.24 23.42
N ASP A 277 3.23 21.37 23.30
CA ASP A 277 3.63 22.68 23.81
C ASP A 277 5.05 23.13 23.38
N GLY A 278 5.57 22.57 22.28
CA GLY A 278 6.91 22.87 21.77
C GLY A 278 8.06 22.21 22.53
N ILE A 279 7.76 21.29 23.46
CA ILE A 279 8.76 20.58 24.29
C ILE A 279 9.37 19.44 23.49
N VAL A 280 10.60 19.61 23.03
CA VAL A 280 11.30 18.62 22.19
C VAL A 280 11.75 17.41 23.02
N ASP A 281 10.85 16.45 23.18
CA ASP A 281 11.04 15.18 23.87
C ASP A 281 10.40 14.06 23.02
N GLY A 282 11.07 12.91 22.90
CA GLY A 282 10.55 11.73 22.18
C GLY A 282 9.25 11.17 22.77
N ASN A 283 8.92 11.51 24.01
CA ASN A 283 7.66 11.19 24.67
C ASN A 283 6.59 12.28 24.52
N GLN A 284 6.90 13.44 23.92
CA GLN A 284 5.96 14.56 23.74
C GLN A 284 5.67 14.82 22.26
N VAL A 285 5.60 13.79 21.43
CA VAL A 285 5.37 13.92 19.99
C VAL A 285 3.87 13.93 19.64
N LEU A 286 3.50 14.75 18.64
CA LEU A 286 2.17 14.75 18.03
C LEU A 286 2.06 13.80 16.83
N LEU A 287 3.19 13.45 16.22
CA LEU A 287 3.30 12.61 15.02
C LEU A 287 4.01 11.30 15.33
N GLU A 288 3.51 10.19 14.81
CA GLU A 288 4.16 8.87 14.90
C GLU A 288 4.09 8.09 13.58
N MET A 289 5.03 7.17 13.39
CA MET A 289 5.04 6.22 12.25
C MET A 289 4.56 4.84 12.69
N TYR A 290 3.76 4.19 11.85
CA TYR A 290 3.31 2.81 12.12
C TYR A 290 3.37 1.93 10.89
N HIS A 291 4.29 0.97 10.87
CA HIS A 291 4.42 0.00 9.78
C HIS A 291 4.92 -1.36 10.30
N LYS A 292 4.98 -2.36 9.41
CA LYS A 292 5.40 -3.73 9.79
C LYS A 292 6.75 -3.76 10.51
N SER A 293 7.72 -2.97 10.06
CA SER A 293 9.08 -2.88 10.63
C SER A 293 9.19 -2.01 11.90
N THR A 294 8.11 -1.39 12.38
CA THR A 294 8.11 -0.68 13.67
C THR A 294 8.34 -1.71 14.78
N HIS A 295 9.23 -1.41 15.74
CA HIS A 295 9.51 -2.29 16.87
C HIS A 295 8.22 -2.59 17.67
N GLN A 296 8.08 -3.81 18.20
CA GLN A 296 6.84 -4.22 18.87
C GLN A 296 6.49 -3.31 20.05
N ASP A 297 7.45 -3.03 20.94
CA ASP A 297 7.24 -2.10 22.06
C ASP A 297 6.80 -0.69 21.61
N SER A 298 7.26 -0.25 20.43
CA SER A 298 6.83 1.03 19.87
C SER A 298 5.40 0.95 19.32
N LYS A 299 5.03 -0.16 18.67
CA LYS A 299 3.64 -0.37 18.22
C LYS A 299 2.68 -0.35 19.41
N ASP A 300 3.02 -1.06 20.48
CA ASP A 300 2.19 -1.14 21.68
C ASP A 300 2.07 0.24 22.34
N ARG A 301 3.19 0.95 22.55
CA ARG A 301 3.20 2.32 23.08
C ARG A 301 2.37 3.29 22.24
N ILE A 302 2.50 3.25 20.91
CA ILE A 302 1.77 4.14 19.99
C ILE A 302 0.27 3.84 20.07
N ILE A 303 -0.12 2.57 20.02
CA ILE A 303 -1.52 2.15 20.05
C ILE A 303 -2.17 2.52 21.39
N ASP A 304 -1.52 2.18 22.49
CA ASP A 304 -2.04 2.44 23.83
C ASP A 304 -2.22 3.94 24.08
N GLU A 305 -1.24 4.75 23.65
CA GLU A 305 -1.37 6.21 23.72
C GLU A 305 -2.47 6.75 22.79
N PHE A 306 -2.55 6.27 21.55
CA PHE A 306 -3.48 6.80 20.55
C PHE A 306 -4.94 6.43 20.84
N LYS A 307 -5.18 5.32 21.56
CA LYS A 307 -6.51 4.92 22.06
C LYS A 307 -7.08 5.89 23.10
N THR A 308 -6.24 6.59 23.87
CA THR A 308 -6.71 7.49 24.94
C THR A 308 -7.42 8.73 24.37
N GLU A 309 -8.50 9.19 25.02
CA GLU A 309 -9.25 10.38 24.57
C GLU A 309 -8.37 11.65 24.55
N ASN A 310 -7.51 11.81 25.56
CA ASN A 310 -6.57 12.93 25.69
C ASN A 310 -5.18 12.65 25.09
N SER A 311 -5.13 11.76 24.10
CA SER A 311 -3.88 11.34 23.45
C SER A 311 -3.03 12.53 23.00
N ARG A 312 -1.73 12.47 23.28
CA ARG A 312 -0.78 13.44 22.71
C ARG A 312 -0.56 13.20 21.22
N ILE A 313 -0.63 11.94 20.77
CA ILE A 313 -0.45 11.60 19.37
C ILE A 313 -1.71 12.03 18.63
N ARG A 314 -1.57 12.92 17.64
CA ARG A 314 -2.70 13.45 16.85
C ARG A 314 -2.67 12.97 15.42
N CYS A 315 -1.53 12.56 14.88
CA CYS A 315 -1.43 12.04 13.53
C CYS A 315 -0.52 10.81 13.47
N ILE A 316 -1.04 9.68 12.97
CA ILE A 316 -0.24 8.49 12.69
C ILE A 316 -0.09 8.34 11.18
N ILE A 317 1.15 8.25 10.71
CA ILE A 317 1.48 7.94 9.32
C ILE A 317 1.80 6.45 9.23
N ALA A 318 0.99 5.71 8.48
CA ALA A 318 0.99 4.28 8.55
C ALA A 318 0.86 3.57 7.20
N THR A 319 1.29 2.32 7.17
CA THR A 319 0.81 1.37 6.15
C THR A 319 -0.43 0.65 6.65
N VAL A 320 -0.99 -0.25 5.82
CA VAL A 320 -2.10 -1.14 6.18
C VAL A 320 -1.85 -2.00 7.44
N ALA A 321 -0.61 -2.06 7.92
CA ALA A 321 -0.26 -2.64 9.21
C ALA A 321 -1.05 -2.01 10.38
N LEU A 322 -1.41 -0.72 10.29
CA LEU A 322 -2.31 -0.06 11.24
C LEU A 322 -3.77 -0.37 10.87
N GLY A 323 -4.11 -1.65 10.86
CA GLY A 323 -5.34 -2.17 10.26
C GLY A 323 -6.10 -3.10 11.19
N MET A 324 -5.80 -4.39 11.15
CA MET A 324 -6.63 -5.36 11.83
C MET A 324 -6.68 -5.14 13.37
N GLY A 325 -7.88 -5.20 13.96
CA GLY A 325 -8.08 -5.20 15.42
C GLY A 325 -7.97 -3.87 16.18
N LEU A 326 -7.72 -2.74 15.51
CA LEU A 326 -7.74 -1.43 16.18
C LEU A 326 -9.15 -0.89 16.35
N ASP A 327 -9.53 -0.60 17.59
CA ASP A 327 -10.78 0.05 17.97
C ASP A 327 -10.50 1.39 18.65
N ILE A 328 -10.59 2.45 17.86
CA ILE A 328 -10.39 3.84 18.29
C ILE A 328 -11.60 4.60 17.76
N SER A 329 -12.45 5.07 18.66
CA SER A 329 -13.76 5.60 18.31
C SER A 329 -13.71 7.01 17.73
N ASP A 330 -12.69 7.80 18.11
CA ASP A 330 -12.63 9.25 17.94
C ASP A 330 -11.67 9.72 16.83
N ILE A 331 -11.42 8.91 15.79
CA ILE A 331 -10.65 9.33 14.60
C ILE A 331 -11.52 10.23 13.71
N ASP A 332 -11.10 11.48 13.47
CA ASP A 332 -11.86 12.45 12.68
C ASP A 332 -11.62 12.36 11.17
N LEU A 333 -10.40 12.00 10.79
CA LEU A 333 -9.94 12.12 9.40
C LEU A 333 -9.01 10.98 9.05
N ILE A 334 -9.28 10.37 7.90
CA ILE A 334 -8.43 9.38 7.27
C ILE A 334 -8.00 9.90 5.92
N VAL A 335 -6.69 9.93 5.69
CA VAL A 335 -6.08 10.41 4.45
C VAL A 335 -5.35 9.25 3.78
N HIS A 336 -5.67 8.96 2.53
CA HIS A 336 -4.93 8.02 1.70
C HIS A 336 -3.99 8.79 0.78
N ILE A 337 -2.68 8.57 0.93
CA ILE A 337 -1.67 9.09 0.01
C ILE A 337 -1.48 8.07 -1.11
N GLY A 338 -1.97 8.44 -2.30
CA GLY A 338 -2.10 7.56 -3.45
C GLY A 338 -3.38 6.73 -3.45
N CYS A 339 -3.58 5.97 -4.52
CA CYS A 339 -4.72 5.05 -4.63
C CYS A 339 -4.56 3.86 -3.67
N PRO A 340 -5.59 3.52 -2.87
CA PRO A 340 -5.70 2.23 -2.20
C PRO A 340 -5.59 1.07 -3.20
N LYS A 341 -5.27 -0.14 -2.71
CA LYS A 341 -5.13 -1.31 -3.59
C LYS A 341 -6.48 -1.80 -4.11
N THR A 342 -7.46 -1.96 -3.22
CA THR A 342 -8.80 -2.47 -3.53
C THR A 342 -9.86 -1.58 -2.90
N VAL A 343 -11.11 -1.68 -3.38
CA VAL A 343 -12.26 -0.98 -2.80
C VAL A 343 -12.52 -1.48 -1.38
N LEU A 344 -12.33 -2.78 -1.15
CA LEU A 344 -12.44 -3.41 0.16
C LEU A 344 -11.41 -2.85 1.14
N SER A 345 -10.12 -2.79 0.78
CA SER A 345 -9.08 -2.24 1.65
C SER A 345 -9.34 -0.77 1.97
N TYR A 346 -9.73 0.03 0.96
CA TYR A 346 -10.11 1.43 1.15
C TYR A 346 -11.25 1.56 2.16
N TRP A 347 -12.33 0.80 2.00
CA TRP A 347 -13.51 0.93 2.84
C TRP A 347 -13.25 0.46 4.28
N GLN A 348 -12.46 -0.59 4.48
CA GLN A 348 -12.04 -1.03 5.80
C GLN A 348 -11.17 0.01 6.52
N GLU A 349 -10.25 0.63 5.78
CA GLU A 349 -9.38 1.70 6.29
C GLU A 349 -10.22 2.94 6.64
N ALA A 350 -11.03 3.42 5.70
CA ALA A 350 -11.91 4.59 5.87
C ALA A 350 -12.96 4.37 6.99
N GLY A 351 -13.46 3.15 7.16
CA GLY A 351 -14.43 2.77 8.18
C GLY A 351 -13.92 2.84 9.63
N ARG A 352 -12.63 3.13 9.85
CA ARG A 352 -12.07 3.44 11.18
C ARG A 352 -12.43 4.83 11.66
N CYS A 353 -12.78 5.71 10.75
CA CYS A 353 -13.15 7.07 11.07
C CYS A 353 -14.51 7.10 11.78
N ALA A 354 -14.61 7.95 12.80
CA ALA A 354 -15.83 8.32 13.52
C ALA A 354 -16.75 7.13 13.87
N ARG A 355 -16.22 6.15 14.61
CA ARG A 355 -17.03 4.99 15.07
C ARG A 355 -17.98 5.36 16.21
N ASP A 356 -17.74 6.49 16.87
CA ASP A 356 -18.66 7.14 17.80
C ASP A 356 -19.93 7.72 17.12
N GLY A 357 -20.03 7.65 15.78
CA GLY A 357 -21.21 8.06 15.02
C GLY A 357 -21.24 9.53 14.61
N ARG A 358 -20.24 10.34 15.02
CA ARG A 358 -20.15 11.74 14.59
C ARG A 358 -19.73 11.86 13.11
N GLN A 359 -19.72 13.07 12.57
CA GLN A 359 -19.22 13.30 11.22
C GLN A 359 -17.72 12.98 11.13
N GLY A 360 -17.38 12.00 10.29
CA GLY A 360 -16.00 11.65 9.93
C GLY A 360 -15.68 12.07 8.50
N TYR A 361 -14.39 12.12 8.16
CA TYR A 361 -13.91 12.49 6.83
C TYR A 361 -12.91 11.45 6.31
N SER A 362 -13.08 11.02 5.06
CA SER A 362 -12.13 10.19 4.33
C SER A 362 -11.71 10.90 3.05
N LEU A 363 -10.40 11.12 2.89
CA LEU A 363 -9.82 11.81 1.76
C LEU A 363 -8.83 10.89 1.03
N ILE A 364 -9.03 10.68 -0.27
CA ILE A 364 -8.01 10.08 -1.14
C ILE A 364 -7.29 11.21 -1.89
N LEU A 365 -5.97 11.32 -1.69
CA LEU A 365 -5.07 12.16 -2.46
C LEU A 365 -4.35 11.29 -3.50
N TYR A 366 -4.94 11.12 -4.67
CA TYR A 366 -4.41 10.18 -5.67
C TYR A 366 -3.43 10.84 -6.66
N ASP A 367 -2.49 10.05 -7.16
CA ASP A 367 -1.63 10.41 -8.28
C ASP A 367 -1.77 9.39 -9.42
N ASN A 368 -1.27 9.76 -10.61
CA ASN A 368 -1.31 8.86 -11.76
C ASN A 368 -0.41 7.63 -11.58
N PHE A 369 0.62 7.70 -10.73
CA PHE A 369 1.58 6.62 -10.53
C PHE A 369 0.91 5.44 -9.81
N THR A 370 0.36 5.68 -8.63
CA THR A 370 -0.37 4.69 -7.83
C THR A 370 -1.63 4.19 -8.53
N LEU A 371 -2.29 5.04 -9.31
CA LEU A 371 -3.42 4.66 -10.15
C LEU A 371 -3.05 3.69 -11.29
N ALA A 372 -1.82 3.78 -11.81
CA ALA A 372 -1.33 2.94 -12.92
C ALA A 372 -0.69 1.62 -12.46
N LEU A 373 -0.49 1.42 -11.16
CA LEU A 373 0.09 0.18 -10.63
C LEU A 373 -0.83 -1.02 -10.95
N LYS A 374 -0.22 -2.13 -11.40
CA LYS A 374 -0.95 -3.40 -11.64
C LYS A 374 -1.64 -3.95 -10.39
N THR A 375 -1.16 -3.56 -9.21
CA THR A 375 -1.71 -3.96 -7.91
C THR A 375 -2.89 -3.09 -7.45
N THR A 376 -3.26 -2.06 -8.23
CA THR A 376 -4.46 -1.26 -8.00
C THR A 376 -5.60 -1.86 -8.80
N ASP A 377 -6.69 -2.18 -8.11
CA ASP A 377 -7.89 -2.74 -8.72
C ASP A 377 -8.51 -1.75 -9.72
N LYS A 378 -9.10 -2.28 -10.79
CA LYS A 378 -9.82 -1.50 -11.81
C LYS A 378 -10.98 -0.74 -11.19
N ASP A 379 -11.66 -1.32 -10.20
CA ASP A 379 -12.81 -0.69 -9.53
C ASP A 379 -12.39 0.58 -8.77
N ILE A 380 -11.24 0.55 -8.08
CA ILE A 380 -10.63 1.76 -7.49
C ILE A 380 -10.34 2.78 -8.59
N GLY A 381 -9.79 2.33 -9.72
CA GLY A 381 -9.48 3.21 -10.84
C GLY A 381 -10.70 3.87 -11.46
N HIS A 382 -11.86 3.20 -11.48
CA HIS A 382 -13.13 3.77 -11.94
C HIS A 382 -13.67 4.79 -10.93
N ILE A 383 -13.73 4.43 -9.65
CA ILE A 383 -14.19 5.31 -8.55
C ILE A 383 -13.36 6.60 -8.46
N VAL A 384 -12.03 6.47 -8.52
CA VAL A 384 -11.12 7.62 -8.38
C VAL A 384 -11.21 8.58 -9.58
N LYS A 385 -11.40 8.05 -10.79
CA LYS A 385 -11.56 8.89 -11.99
C LYS A 385 -12.95 9.52 -12.05
N ASN A 386 -13.96 8.88 -11.48
CA ASN A 386 -15.37 9.28 -11.45
C ASN A 386 -15.85 9.97 -12.74
N LYS A 387 -15.56 9.37 -13.90
CA LYS A 387 -15.87 9.99 -15.20
C LYS A 387 -17.37 10.20 -15.42
N ASP A 388 -18.17 9.33 -14.82
CA ASP A 388 -19.62 9.28 -15.00
C ASP A 388 -20.35 10.25 -14.06
N GLY A 389 -19.63 10.93 -13.16
CA GLY A 389 -20.21 11.89 -12.20
C GLY A 389 -21.16 11.26 -11.19
N ILE A 390 -21.07 9.93 -10.99
CA ILE A 390 -21.91 9.18 -10.07
C ILE A 390 -21.44 9.44 -8.64
N CYS A 391 -22.36 9.38 -7.67
CA CYS A 391 -22.02 9.48 -6.25
C CYS A 391 -20.95 8.43 -5.86
N ILE A 392 -19.87 8.88 -5.22
CA ILE A 392 -18.74 8.02 -4.79
C ILE A 392 -19.22 6.91 -3.86
N ARG A 393 -20.07 7.27 -2.87
CA ARG A 393 -20.66 6.29 -1.95
C ARG A 393 -21.42 5.21 -2.70
N LYS A 394 -22.25 5.59 -3.68
CA LYS A 394 -23.00 4.63 -4.48
C LYS A 394 -22.08 3.67 -5.22
N GLN A 395 -21.06 4.19 -5.91
CA GLN A 395 -20.09 3.34 -6.63
C GLN A 395 -19.37 2.35 -5.70
N ILE A 396 -19.02 2.77 -4.48
CA ILE A 396 -18.39 1.88 -3.50
C ILE A 396 -19.37 0.81 -3.00
N LEU A 397 -20.60 1.19 -2.66
CA LEU A 397 -21.61 0.25 -2.16
C LEU A 397 -22.06 -0.75 -3.23
N ASP A 398 -22.10 -0.34 -4.49
CA ASP A 398 -22.41 -1.22 -5.62
C ASP A 398 -21.39 -2.38 -5.75
N VAL A 399 -20.13 -2.19 -5.33
CA VAL A 399 -19.10 -3.25 -5.29
C VAL A 399 -19.38 -4.31 -4.21
N PHE A 400 -20.11 -3.93 -3.15
CA PHE A 400 -20.47 -4.81 -2.03
C PHE A 400 -21.90 -5.38 -2.13
N SER A 401 -22.71 -4.88 -3.05
CA SER A 401 -24.12 -5.27 -3.17
C SER A 401 -24.27 -6.51 -4.04
N ASP A 402 -25.03 -7.50 -3.58
CA ASP A 402 -25.48 -8.61 -4.43
C ASP A 402 -26.69 -8.15 -5.25
N GLU A 403 -26.80 -8.62 -6.50
CA GLU A 403 -27.96 -8.30 -7.37
C GLU A 403 -29.30 -8.76 -6.78
N ASP A 404 -29.26 -9.68 -5.81
CA ASP A 404 -30.43 -10.26 -5.16
C ASP A 404 -30.85 -9.54 -3.86
N SER A 405 -30.04 -8.62 -3.32
CA SER A 405 -30.42 -7.82 -2.15
C SER A 405 -31.11 -6.52 -2.59
N ASN A 406 -32.40 -6.61 -2.93
CA ASN A 406 -33.31 -5.47 -3.08
C ASN A 406 -33.55 -4.79 -1.72
N GLN A 407 -32.52 -4.21 -1.11
CA GLN A 407 -32.71 -3.19 -0.08
C GLN A 407 -32.55 -1.83 -0.76
N GLU A 408 -33.60 -1.02 -0.68
CA GLU A 408 -33.61 0.35 -1.15
C GLU A 408 -32.40 1.07 -0.55
N ILE A 409 -31.39 1.38 -1.38
CA ILE A 409 -30.44 2.43 -1.04
C ILE A 409 -31.29 3.68 -0.89
N GLU A 410 -31.54 4.11 0.34
CA GLU A 410 -32.28 5.33 0.63
C GLU A 410 -31.75 6.43 -0.31
N LYS A 411 -32.65 7.06 -1.06
CA LYS A 411 -32.32 8.16 -1.97
C LYS A 411 -31.83 9.34 -1.14
N TYR A 412 -30.55 9.31 -0.77
CA TYR A 412 -29.92 10.45 -0.14
C TYR A 412 -29.66 11.50 -1.22
N SER A 413 -30.26 12.68 -1.03
CA SER A 413 -29.99 13.86 -1.84
C SER A 413 -28.50 14.20 -1.71
N CYS A 414 -27.71 13.76 -2.69
CA CYS A 414 -26.38 14.29 -2.91
C CYS A 414 -26.56 15.73 -3.43
N GLU A 415 -26.89 16.68 -2.56
CA GLU A 415 -26.80 18.11 -2.86
C GLU A 415 -25.32 18.55 -2.85
N ASP A 416 -24.46 17.85 -3.57
CA ASP A 416 -23.06 18.26 -3.73
C ASP A 416 -22.66 18.05 -5.19
N ARG A 417 -23.22 18.92 -6.03
CA ARG A 417 -22.70 19.14 -7.38
C ARG A 417 -21.27 19.68 -7.27
N GLY A 418 -20.31 18.81 -7.60
CA GLY A 418 -19.12 19.11 -8.41
C GLY A 418 -18.28 20.34 -8.04
N THR A 419 -17.02 20.08 -7.69
CA THR A 419 -15.90 21.02 -7.86
C THR A 419 -16.10 22.42 -7.27
N VAL A 420 -15.80 22.58 -5.98
CA VAL A 420 -15.42 23.90 -5.46
C VAL A 420 -14.05 24.27 -6.04
N ALA A 421 -14.06 24.92 -7.20
CA ALA A 421 -12.91 25.71 -7.62
C ALA A 421 -12.66 26.77 -6.55
N MET A 422 -11.48 26.75 -5.91
CA MET A 422 -11.00 27.84 -5.06
C MET A 422 -10.98 29.15 -5.87
N ARG A 423 -12.05 29.93 -5.80
CA ARG A 423 -12.05 31.32 -6.28
C ARG A 423 -11.19 32.14 -5.34
N ARG A 424 -9.97 32.49 -5.77
CA ARG A 424 -9.16 33.55 -5.17
C ARG A 424 -9.97 34.85 -5.16
N ARG A 425 -10.37 35.31 -3.96
CA ARG A 425 -10.84 36.69 -3.76
C ARG A 425 -9.63 37.62 -3.85
N THR A 426 -9.46 38.27 -4.99
CA THR A 426 -8.63 39.47 -5.12
C THR A 426 -9.32 40.63 -4.40
N LEU A 427 -8.84 40.96 -3.20
CA LEU A 427 -9.17 42.20 -2.52
C LEU A 427 -8.41 43.35 -3.21
N SER A 428 -9.09 44.06 -4.11
CA SER A 428 -8.61 45.35 -4.61
C SER A 428 -8.75 46.41 -3.52
N SER A 429 -7.64 46.80 -2.89
CA SER A 429 -7.63 47.99 -2.02
C SER A 429 -7.22 49.22 -2.82
N LYS A 430 -8.15 50.18 -2.87
CA LYS A 430 -8.02 51.50 -3.49
C LYS A 430 -6.88 52.28 -2.82
N ARG A 431 -5.84 52.63 -3.58
CA ARG A 431 -4.82 53.63 -3.18
C ARG A 431 -5.46 55.02 -3.13
N LYS A 432 -5.64 55.56 -1.93
CA LYS A 432 -5.83 57.00 -1.68
C LYS A 432 -4.47 57.70 -1.71
N LYS A 433 -4.41 58.81 -2.46
CA LYS A 433 -3.32 59.78 -2.45
C LYS A 433 -3.24 60.48 -1.09
N SER A 434 -2.04 60.56 -0.51
CA SER A 434 -1.66 61.63 0.42
C SER A 434 -0.20 62.00 0.17
N ARG A 435 0.01 63.29 -0.09
CA ARG A 435 1.30 63.98 -0.19
C ARG A 435 1.99 63.99 1.18
N SER A 436 3.30 63.84 1.22
CA SER A 436 4.21 64.73 1.98
C SER A 436 5.67 64.30 1.89
N LEU A 437 6.50 65.26 1.45
CA LEU A 437 7.81 65.64 2.01
C LEU A 437 8.87 64.54 2.15
N GLY A 438 9.86 64.56 1.24
CA GLY A 438 11.09 63.77 1.39
C GLY A 438 12.01 64.30 2.49
N PRO A 439 12.94 63.47 2.96
CA PRO A 439 14.18 63.97 3.52
C PRO A 439 15.42 63.38 2.86
N LYS A 440 16.42 64.26 2.84
CA LYS A 440 17.82 64.14 2.43
C LYS A 440 18.48 62.82 2.82
N THR A 441 19.24 62.25 1.89
CA THR A 441 20.07 61.05 2.07
C THR A 441 21.31 61.36 2.91
N ASP A 442 21.57 60.49 3.90
CA ASP A 442 22.71 60.54 4.82
C ASP A 442 23.93 59.80 4.20
N PRO A 443 25.09 60.47 3.99
CA PRO A 443 26.27 59.89 3.33
C PRO A 443 26.85 58.65 4.02
N LYS A 444 26.48 58.36 5.27
CA LYS A 444 26.94 57.17 6.01
C LYS A 444 26.21 55.89 5.61
N LYS A 445 25.00 55.98 5.03
CA LYS A 445 24.20 54.80 4.62
C LYS A 445 24.70 54.19 3.31
N GLU A 446 25.13 55.01 2.35
CA GLU A 446 25.72 54.53 1.08
C GLU A 446 27.09 53.85 1.26
N ALA A 447 27.89 54.28 2.24
CA ALA A 447 29.17 53.64 2.56
C ALA A 447 28.99 52.23 3.19
N GLN A 448 27.89 52.02 3.93
CA GLN A 448 27.57 50.73 4.53
C GLN A 448 26.96 49.77 3.51
N GLU A 449 26.12 50.25 2.60
CA GLU A 449 25.56 49.47 1.50
C GLU A 449 26.65 49.01 0.50
N ARG A 450 27.67 49.86 0.23
CA ARG A 450 28.83 49.46 -0.58
C ARG A 450 29.73 48.42 0.07
N ARG A 451 29.87 48.40 1.41
CA ARG A 451 30.63 47.35 2.13
C ARG A 451 29.90 46.00 2.17
N VAL A 452 28.56 46.00 2.14
CA VAL A 452 27.77 44.76 2.06
C VAL A 452 27.77 44.20 0.63
N ALA A 453 27.73 45.06 -0.40
CA ALA A 453 27.81 44.65 -1.81
C ALA A 453 29.15 44.00 -2.21
N LEU A 454 30.25 44.31 -1.51
CA LEU A 454 31.58 43.71 -1.73
C LEU A 454 31.78 42.36 -1.03
N ARG A 455 30.85 41.92 -0.16
CA ARG A 455 30.98 40.65 0.60
C ARG A 455 30.32 39.45 -0.07
N ASN A 456 29.47 39.66 -1.08
CA ASN A 456 28.85 38.61 -1.86
C ASN A 456 29.41 38.60 -3.29
N LYS A 457 30.72 38.40 -3.44
CA LYS A 457 31.24 37.85 -4.69
C LYS A 457 30.71 36.42 -4.75
N ILE A 458 29.75 36.15 -5.63
CA ILE A 458 29.36 34.79 -5.98
C ILE A 458 30.59 34.15 -6.61
N VAL A 459 31.34 33.39 -5.83
CA VAL A 459 32.42 32.56 -6.33
C VAL A 459 31.78 31.24 -6.74
N LYS A 460 31.92 30.83 -8.01
CA LYS A 460 31.63 29.45 -8.43
C LYS A 460 32.66 28.55 -7.71
N ILE A 461 32.35 28.10 -6.50
CA ILE A 461 33.15 27.09 -5.81
C ILE A 461 32.69 25.73 -6.31
N GLN A 462 33.56 25.04 -7.04
CA GLN A 462 33.37 23.62 -7.32
C GLN A 462 33.84 22.82 -6.10
N CYS A 463 32.88 22.34 -5.30
CA CYS A 463 33.16 21.41 -4.21
C CYS A 463 33.11 19.97 -4.74
N TYR A 464 34.14 19.18 -4.39
CA TYR A 464 34.15 17.74 -4.61
C TYR A 464 34.03 17.06 -3.24
N ILE A 465 33.05 16.17 -3.10
CA ILE A 465 32.88 15.33 -1.92
C ILE A 465 33.62 14.02 -2.18
N ASP A 466 34.54 13.66 -1.28
CA ASP A 466 35.24 12.38 -1.30
C ASP A 466 34.48 11.41 -0.38
N GLY A 467 33.94 10.34 -0.96
CA GLY A 467 33.07 9.36 -0.31
C GLY A 467 33.41 7.93 -0.75
N PRO A 468 32.93 6.89 -0.04
CA PRO A 468 33.49 5.55 -0.16
C PRO A 468 33.22 4.94 -1.54
N TYR A 469 34.33 4.60 -2.20
CA TYR A 469 34.61 3.79 -3.39
C TYR A 469 33.46 3.38 -4.35
N GLY A 470 33.61 3.87 -5.59
CA GLY A 470 33.20 3.17 -6.81
C GLY A 470 31.91 3.68 -7.46
N THR A 471 31.99 4.67 -8.37
CA THR A 471 31.08 4.79 -9.52
C THR A 471 31.39 5.97 -10.48
N ALA A 472 31.35 5.69 -11.79
CA ALA A 472 31.50 6.60 -12.94
C ALA A 472 30.42 7.69 -13.16
N THR A 473 29.86 8.29 -12.12
CA THR A 473 28.86 9.37 -12.28
C THR A 473 29.47 10.71 -12.74
N ARG A 474 30.80 10.83 -12.82
CA ARG A 474 31.47 12.09 -13.24
C ARG A 474 31.53 12.28 -14.76
N GLU A 475 31.64 11.20 -15.54
CA GLU A 475 31.92 11.30 -16.99
C GLU A 475 30.76 10.87 -17.90
N ILE A 476 29.73 10.22 -17.36
CA ILE A 476 28.55 9.85 -18.18
C ILE A 476 27.93 11.10 -18.81
N PHE A 477 27.81 12.17 -18.04
CA PHE A 477 27.29 13.44 -18.53
C PHE A 477 28.27 14.25 -19.39
N THR A 478 29.55 13.86 -19.44
CA THR A 478 30.56 14.47 -20.34
C THR A 478 30.78 13.66 -21.62
N THR A 479 30.24 12.45 -21.69
CA THR A 479 30.25 11.58 -22.87
C THR A 479 29.10 11.95 -23.80
N GLU A 480 29.28 11.80 -25.12
CA GLU A 480 28.21 12.05 -26.10
C GLU A 480 27.28 10.85 -26.26
N HIS A 481 27.83 9.63 -26.32
CA HIS A 481 27.06 8.39 -26.41
C HIS A 481 27.52 7.38 -25.35
N ALA A 482 26.67 7.13 -24.36
CA ALA A 482 26.99 6.20 -23.26
C ALA A 482 26.38 4.81 -23.53
N VAL A 483 27.18 3.76 -23.36
CA VAL A 483 26.71 2.37 -23.38
C VAL A 483 26.83 1.81 -21.98
N LEU A 484 25.70 1.51 -21.33
CA LEU A 484 25.64 1.03 -19.96
C LEU A 484 25.39 -0.48 -19.96
N ILE A 485 26.34 -1.28 -19.49
CA ILE A 485 26.26 -2.74 -19.50
C ILE A 485 26.26 -3.28 -18.07
N GLY A 486 25.12 -3.84 -17.64
CA GLY A 486 24.99 -4.55 -16.36
C GLY A 486 24.92 -6.07 -16.57
N ALA A 487 25.67 -6.84 -15.79
CA ALA A 487 25.54 -8.29 -15.75
C ALA A 487 25.08 -8.78 -14.36
N GLY A 488 23.95 -9.48 -14.31
CA GLY A 488 23.33 -9.96 -13.07
C GLY A 488 23.00 -8.79 -12.12
N ILE A 489 23.47 -8.88 -10.87
CA ILE A 489 23.32 -7.82 -9.84
C ILE A 489 24.07 -6.52 -10.17
N GLY A 490 24.99 -6.54 -11.16
CA GLY A 490 25.71 -5.35 -11.61
C GLY A 490 24.82 -4.31 -12.32
N VAL A 491 23.52 -4.56 -12.43
CA VAL A 491 22.53 -3.62 -12.97
C VAL A 491 22.11 -2.53 -11.98
N THR A 492 22.14 -2.83 -10.68
CA THR A 492 21.73 -1.92 -9.60
C THR A 492 22.31 -0.51 -9.73
N PRO A 493 23.61 -0.32 -10.01
CA PRO A 493 24.14 1.02 -10.19
C PRO A 493 23.71 1.72 -11.49
N MET A 494 23.41 0.96 -12.53
CA MET A 494 22.94 1.51 -13.81
C MET A 494 21.51 2.06 -13.69
N ALA A 495 20.73 1.54 -12.73
CA ALA A 495 19.40 2.05 -12.37
C ALA A 495 19.41 3.55 -12.05
N SER A 496 20.28 3.95 -11.13
CA SER A 496 20.40 5.31 -10.64
C SER A 496 20.88 6.26 -11.75
N ILE A 497 21.74 5.77 -12.64
CA ILE A 497 22.21 6.52 -13.82
C ILE A 497 21.04 6.80 -14.77
N LEU A 498 20.26 5.77 -15.12
CA LEU A 498 19.11 5.92 -16.03
C LEU A 498 18.07 6.91 -15.50
N GLN A 499 17.77 6.84 -14.19
CA GLN A 499 16.88 7.80 -13.54
C GLN A 499 17.43 9.24 -13.57
N SER A 500 18.73 9.40 -13.31
CA SER A 500 19.39 10.72 -13.32
C SER A 500 19.42 11.33 -14.73
N VAL A 501 19.68 10.52 -15.76
CA VAL A 501 19.59 10.92 -17.18
C VAL A 501 18.17 11.39 -17.50
N MET A 502 17.15 10.62 -17.09
CA MET A 502 15.75 10.97 -17.35
C MET A 502 15.33 12.27 -16.64
N TYR A 503 15.74 12.44 -15.38
CA TYR A 503 15.44 13.64 -14.61
C TYR A 503 16.06 14.90 -15.25
N LYS A 504 17.33 14.81 -15.66
CA LYS A 504 18.02 15.92 -16.36
C LYS A 504 17.41 16.20 -17.73
N PHE A 505 17.00 15.17 -18.47
CA PHE A 505 16.30 15.32 -19.75
C PHE A 505 14.96 16.04 -19.58
N LYS A 506 14.18 15.72 -18.54
CA LYS A 506 12.94 16.45 -18.22
C LYS A 506 13.21 17.91 -17.85
N ALA A 507 14.22 18.17 -17.02
CA ALA A 507 14.58 19.53 -16.62
C ALA A 507 15.02 20.42 -17.79
N SER A 508 15.45 19.84 -18.91
CA SER A 508 15.82 20.57 -20.14
C SER A 508 14.67 20.90 -21.09
N LYS A 509 13.46 20.38 -20.86
CA LYS A 509 12.30 20.68 -21.69
C LYS A 509 11.76 22.09 -21.42
N ARG A 510 11.52 22.86 -22.49
CA ARG A 510 10.86 24.17 -22.43
C ARG A 510 9.51 24.12 -23.13
N HIS A 511 8.56 24.90 -22.62
CA HIS A 511 7.19 24.98 -23.14
C HIS A 511 6.89 26.37 -23.67
N CYS A 512 6.18 26.43 -24.80
CA CYS A 512 5.67 27.70 -25.32
C CYS A 512 4.56 28.20 -24.40
N PRO A 513 4.68 29.38 -23.78
CA PRO A 513 3.61 29.89 -22.93
C PRO A 513 2.34 30.25 -23.71
N SER A 514 2.38 30.29 -25.05
CA SER A 514 1.24 30.66 -25.89
C SER A 514 0.54 29.48 -26.58
N CYS A 515 1.26 28.41 -26.93
CA CYS A 515 0.66 27.25 -27.64
C CYS A 515 1.00 25.90 -27.03
N SER A 516 1.67 25.88 -25.87
CA SER A 516 2.11 24.66 -25.16
C SER A 516 3.03 23.74 -25.98
N HIS A 517 3.53 24.19 -27.14
CA HIS A 517 4.52 23.46 -27.93
C HIS A 517 5.80 23.25 -27.13
N GLU A 518 6.28 22.00 -27.08
CA GLU A 518 7.50 21.61 -26.37
C GLU A 518 8.70 21.66 -27.31
N TRP A 519 9.79 22.31 -26.87
CA TRP A 519 11.08 22.22 -27.56
C TRP A 519 12.23 22.06 -26.56
N LEU A 520 13.35 21.51 -27.04
CA LEU A 520 14.60 21.45 -26.30
C LEU A 520 15.26 22.83 -26.36
N GLY A 521 15.47 23.48 -25.21
CA GLY A 521 16.15 24.78 -25.17
C GLY A 521 17.64 24.67 -25.58
N GLU A 522 18.20 25.74 -26.14
CA GLU A 522 19.65 25.80 -26.44
C GLU A 522 20.48 25.59 -25.18
N PHE A 523 21.40 24.63 -25.26
CA PHE A 523 22.28 24.22 -24.17
C PHE A 523 23.28 25.33 -23.83
N THR A 524 23.38 25.71 -22.56
CA THR A 524 24.66 26.19 -22.04
C THR A 524 25.59 24.98 -21.96
N THR A 525 26.65 24.98 -22.75
CA THR A 525 27.64 23.91 -22.97
C THR A 525 28.35 23.34 -21.72
N GLU A 526 27.99 23.78 -20.51
CA GLU A 526 28.58 23.33 -19.23
C GLU A 526 27.79 22.22 -18.50
N ALA A 527 26.57 21.84 -18.92
CA ALA A 527 25.69 20.99 -18.08
C ALA A 527 25.59 19.49 -18.43
N MET A 528 25.58 19.10 -19.72
CA MET A 528 25.49 17.69 -20.16
C MET A 528 25.80 17.57 -21.67
N LYS A 529 26.76 16.74 -22.07
CA LYS A 529 27.11 16.43 -23.48
C LYS A 529 26.39 15.19 -24.03
N LEU A 530 25.68 14.46 -23.17
CA LEU A 530 25.07 13.16 -23.48
C LEU A 530 23.87 13.31 -24.42
N LYS A 531 23.99 12.71 -25.61
CA LYS A 531 23.01 12.71 -26.70
C LYS A 531 22.21 11.40 -26.74
N LYS A 532 22.83 10.27 -26.39
CA LYS A 532 22.20 8.93 -26.47
C LYS A 532 22.72 8.00 -25.38
N VAL A 533 21.85 7.11 -24.89
CA VAL A 533 22.19 6.01 -23.99
C VAL A 533 21.71 4.68 -24.57
N ASP A 534 22.60 3.70 -24.68
CA ASP A 534 22.24 2.30 -24.93
C ASP A 534 22.46 1.50 -23.64
N PHE A 535 21.38 0.98 -23.06
CA PHE A 535 21.40 0.19 -21.84
C PHE A 535 21.25 -1.29 -22.16
N ILE A 536 22.24 -2.09 -21.77
CA ILE A 536 22.31 -3.53 -22.01
C ILE A 536 22.30 -4.24 -20.66
N TRP A 537 21.32 -5.11 -20.44
CA TRP A 537 21.26 -5.93 -19.23
C TRP A 537 21.32 -7.42 -19.59
N ILE A 538 22.27 -8.11 -18.98
CA ILE A 538 22.53 -9.53 -19.20
C ILE A 538 22.18 -10.28 -17.92
N ASN A 539 21.26 -11.24 -18.00
CA ASN A 539 20.86 -12.05 -16.87
C ASN A 539 20.78 -13.54 -17.19
N ARG A 540 20.77 -14.39 -16.16
CA ARG A 540 20.61 -15.84 -16.29
C ARG A 540 19.14 -16.25 -16.18
N ASP A 541 18.40 -15.70 -15.24
CA ASP A 541 17.04 -16.14 -14.88
C ASP A 541 15.99 -15.05 -15.19
N GLN A 542 14.78 -15.47 -15.57
CA GLN A 542 13.61 -14.63 -15.76
C GLN A 542 13.20 -13.91 -14.47
N LYS A 543 13.28 -14.58 -13.31
CA LYS A 543 12.90 -13.99 -12.00
C LYS A 543 13.69 -12.73 -11.68
N ALA A 544 14.91 -12.64 -12.19
CA ALA A 544 15.77 -11.50 -11.95
C ALA A 544 15.31 -10.22 -12.69
N PHE A 545 14.39 -10.32 -13.66
CA PHE A 545 13.77 -9.14 -14.29
C PHE A 545 12.65 -8.54 -13.42
N GLU A 546 11.95 -9.33 -12.59
CA GLU A 546 10.75 -8.90 -11.85
C GLU A 546 10.95 -7.64 -11.00
N TRP A 547 12.08 -7.51 -10.31
CA TRP A 547 12.35 -6.36 -9.42
C TRP A 547 12.73 -5.08 -10.18
N PHE A 548 13.28 -5.19 -11.40
CA PHE A 548 13.80 -4.06 -12.17
C PHE A 548 12.83 -3.57 -13.26
N ILE A 549 11.88 -4.41 -13.66
CA ILE A 549 10.91 -4.11 -14.71
C ILE A 549 10.03 -2.90 -14.40
N SER A 550 9.68 -2.66 -13.14
CA SER A 550 8.89 -1.48 -12.74
C SER A 550 9.60 -0.17 -13.11
N LEU A 551 10.92 -0.11 -12.93
CA LEU A 551 11.72 1.06 -13.29
C LEU A 551 11.84 1.21 -14.81
N LEU A 552 12.14 0.13 -15.53
CA LEU A 552 12.27 0.16 -16.99
C LEU A 552 10.95 0.55 -17.67
N THR A 553 9.83 0.04 -17.16
CA THR A 553 8.48 0.40 -17.63
C THR A 553 8.19 1.89 -17.38
N ALA A 554 8.56 2.42 -16.20
CA ALA A 554 8.42 3.84 -15.90
C ALA A 554 9.24 4.70 -16.87
N LEU A 555 10.51 4.34 -17.11
CA LEU A 555 11.39 5.05 -18.04
C LEU A 555 10.88 5.00 -19.50
N GLU A 556 10.24 3.90 -19.90
CA GLU A 556 9.65 3.76 -21.24
C GLU A 556 8.39 4.61 -21.41
N VAL A 557 7.48 4.56 -20.42
CA VAL A 557 6.26 5.40 -20.40
C VAL A 557 6.63 6.88 -20.41
N GLU A 558 7.60 7.29 -19.61
CA GLU A 558 8.04 8.68 -19.53
C GLU A 558 8.66 9.20 -20.84
N GLN A 559 9.38 8.36 -21.58
CA GLN A 559 9.87 8.72 -22.93
C GLN A 559 8.74 8.80 -23.95
N SER A 560 7.71 7.95 -23.84
CA SER A 560 6.57 7.96 -24.76
C SER A 560 5.65 9.19 -24.59
N ILE A 561 5.48 9.66 -23.35
CA ILE A 561 4.68 10.86 -23.04
C ILE A 561 5.41 12.14 -23.51
N GLY A 562 6.73 12.09 -23.59
CA GLY A 562 7.56 13.25 -23.92
C GLY A 562 7.71 13.58 -25.41
N ASN A 563 7.24 12.76 -26.34
CA ASN A 563 7.49 12.91 -27.78
C ASN A 563 6.28 13.47 -28.57
N GLY A 564 5.44 14.29 -27.93
CA GLY A 564 4.24 14.90 -28.53
C GLY A 564 4.50 16.10 -29.45
N GLY A 565 5.63 16.19 -30.15
CA GLY A 565 5.93 17.28 -31.08
C GLY A 565 6.92 16.87 -32.18
N ASP A 566 6.47 16.98 -33.45
CA ASP A 566 7.13 16.99 -34.78
C ASP A 566 8.41 16.19 -35.10
N CYS A 567 8.97 15.37 -34.21
CA CYS A 567 10.05 14.43 -34.51
C CYS A 567 9.73 13.03 -33.93
N PRO A 568 9.22 12.09 -34.73
CA PRO A 568 8.67 10.82 -34.20
C PRO A 568 9.68 9.80 -33.63
N ASP A 569 11.00 9.89 -33.87
CA ASP A 569 11.83 8.65 -33.82
C ASP A 569 13.04 8.58 -32.87
N GLU A 570 13.36 9.58 -32.03
CA GLU A 570 14.57 9.48 -31.19
C GLU A 570 14.29 9.36 -29.69
N LYS A 571 14.13 8.11 -29.22
CA LYS A 571 14.23 7.76 -27.79
C LYS A 571 15.64 8.11 -27.29
N ILE A 572 15.78 8.73 -26.12
CA ILE A 572 17.11 9.04 -25.55
C ILE A 572 17.80 7.80 -24.98
N ILE A 573 17.02 6.85 -24.45
CA ILE A 573 17.49 5.58 -23.88
C ILE A 573 16.95 4.43 -24.72
N ASP A 574 17.86 3.69 -25.37
CA ASP A 574 17.55 2.37 -25.94
C ASP A 574 17.90 1.29 -24.92
N MET A 575 17.03 0.30 -24.76
CA MET A 575 17.22 -0.80 -23.81
C MET A 575 17.39 -2.11 -24.58
N HIS A 576 18.26 -3.01 -24.12
CA HIS A 576 18.56 -4.30 -24.76
C HIS A 576 18.72 -5.38 -23.70
N MET A 577 17.77 -6.31 -23.63
CA MET A 577 17.72 -7.35 -22.58
C MET A 577 18.21 -8.70 -23.13
N TYR A 578 19.12 -9.37 -22.41
CA TYR A 578 19.68 -10.67 -22.79
C TYR A 578 19.49 -11.72 -21.71
N MET A 579 18.91 -12.87 -22.08
CA MET A 579 18.69 -14.00 -21.17
C MET A 579 19.58 -15.20 -21.55
N THR A 580 20.57 -15.47 -20.71
CA THR A 580 21.66 -16.41 -21.01
C THR A 580 21.36 -17.88 -20.71
N ALA A 581 20.32 -18.19 -19.91
CA ALA A 581 19.84 -19.57 -19.72
C ALA A 581 18.89 -20.03 -20.82
N ALA A 582 18.44 -19.12 -21.71
CA ALA A 582 17.71 -19.48 -22.90
C ALA A 582 18.64 -20.25 -23.85
N VAL A 583 18.37 -21.55 -23.91
CA VAL A 583 18.88 -22.62 -24.76
C VAL A 583 19.62 -22.17 -26.04
N LYS A 584 20.77 -22.79 -26.33
CA LYS A 584 21.56 -22.58 -27.56
C LYS A 584 20.67 -22.74 -28.81
N LYS A 585 20.91 -21.91 -29.84
CA LYS A 585 20.23 -21.88 -31.16
C LYS A 585 20.11 -23.23 -31.91
N THR A 586 20.74 -24.30 -31.42
CA THR A 586 20.79 -25.63 -32.05
C THR A 586 19.79 -26.64 -31.48
N GLU A 587 19.08 -26.34 -30.38
CA GLU A 587 18.07 -27.25 -29.83
C GLU A 587 16.66 -26.87 -30.30
N MET A 588 15.88 -27.85 -30.77
CA MET A 588 14.51 -27.68 -31.27
C MET A 588 13.59 -26.90 -30.30
N LYS A 589 13.84 -26.98 -28.99
CA LYS A 589 13.11 -26.24 -27.95
C LYS A 589 13.37 -24.73 -28.00
N GLY A 590 14.57 -24.30 -28.38
CA GLY A 590 14.94 -22.89 -28.53
C GLY A 590 14.29 -22.23 -29.76
N ILE A 591 14.17 -22.97 -30.86
CA ILE A 591 13.51 -22.52 -32.08
C ILE A 591 11.99 -22.37 -31.86
N GLY A 592 11.37 -23.31 -31.14
CA GLY A 592 9.95 -23.22 -30.78
C GLY A 592 9.62 -22.04 -29.88
N LEU A 593 10.48 -21.74 -28.89
CA LEU A 593 10.34 -20.57 -28.03
C LEU A 593 10.53 -19.26 -28.81
N GLN A 594 11.51 -19.22 -29.73
CA GLN A 594 11.78 -18.06 -30.58
C GLN A 594 10.59 -17.75 -31.51
N ILE A 595 10.04 -18.77 -32.19
CA ILE A 595 8.89 -18.63 -33.10
C ILE A 595 7.62 -18.22 -32.32
N ALA A 596 7.41 -18.76 -31.12
CA ALA A 596 6.29 -18.37 -30.26
C ALA A 596 6.41 -16.92 -29.78
N LEU A 597 7.60 -16.48 -29.40
CA LEU A 597 7.86 -15.09 -29.03
C LEU A 597 7.71 -14.14 -30.23
N ASP A 598 8.13 -14.56 -31.43
CA ASP A 598 8.05 -13.76 -32.66
C ASP A 598 6.61 -13.59 -33.16
N LEU A 599 5.83 -14.68 -33.24
CA LEU A 599 4.42 -14.67 -33.67
C LEU A 599 3.50 -13.91 -32.69
N MET A 600 3.85 -13.88 -31.40
CA MET A 600 3.06 -13.19 -30.38
C MET A 600 3.45 -11.71 -30.22
N HIS A 601 4.69 -11.33 -30.56
CA HIS A 601 5.11 -9.93 -30.64
C HIS A 601 4.44 -9.20 -31.82
N GLU A 602 4.29 -9.87 -32.97
CA GLU A 602 3.53 -9.34 -34.12
C GLU A 602 2.06 -9.04 -33.78
N LYS A 603 1.45 -9.80 -32.85
CA LYS A 603 0.06 -9.60 -32.42
C LYS A 603 -0.13 -8.55 -31.31
N SER A 604 0.89 -8.26 -30.49
CA SER A 604 0.72 -7.51 -29.23
C SER A 604 1.62 -6.27 -29.07
N GLN A 605 2.63 -6.07 -29.93
CA GLN A 605 3.59 -4.96 -29.86
C GLN A 605 4.29 -4.81 -28.49
N ARG A 606 4.37 -5.90 -27.70
CA ARG A 606 5.03 -5.96 -26.39
C ARG A 606 5.67 -7.34 -26.16
N ASP A 607 6.72 -7.38 -25.35
CA ASP A 607 7.42 -8.58 -24.91
C ASP A 607 6.69 -9.19 -23.69
N LEU A 608 6.37 -10.49 -23.70
CA LEU A 608 5.60 -11.14 -22.63
C LEU A 608 6.43 -11.55 -21.40
N ILE A 609 7.76 -11.62 -21.53
CA ILE A 609 8.66 -11.99 -20.43
C ILE A 609 8.90 -10.76 -19.53
N THR A 610 8.99 -9.58 -20.14
CA THR A 610 9.31 -8.31 -19.47
C THR A 610 8.14 -7.33 -19.42
N GLY A 611 7.17 -7.43 -20.34
CA GLY A 611 6.08 -6.47 -20.49
C GLY A 611 6.44 -5.17 -21.22
N LEU A 612 7.68 -5.02 -21.70
CA LEU A 612 8.23 -3.83 -22.38
C LEU A 612 7.95 -3.88 -23.89
N GLN A 613 8.05 -2.76 -24.63
CA GLN A 613 7.99 -2.82 -26.11
C GLN A 613 9.26 -3.44 -26.71
N VAL A 614 10.35 -3.45 -25.95
CA VAL A 614 11.66 -3.97 -26.37
C VAL A 614 11.73 -5.48 -26.22
N LYS A 615 12.16 -6.16 -27.29
CA LYS A 615 12.31 -7.61 -27.38
C LYS A 615 13.49 -8.15 -26.55
N THR A 616 13.24 -9.13 -25.69
CA THR A 616 14.26 -9.88 -24.97
C THR A 616 14.96 -10.86 -25.91
N GLN A 617 16.29 -10.79 -26.00
CA GLN A 617 17.09 -11.63 -26.87
C GLN A 617 17.58 -12.87 -26.11
N PRO A 618 17.28 -14.10 -26.57
CA PRO A 618 17.80 -15.31 -25.94
C PRO A 618 19.28 -15.50 -26.27
N GLY A 619 20.04 -15.97 -25.28
CA GLY A 619 21.47 -16.23 -25.39
C GLY A 619 22.36 -15.07 -24.94
N ARG A 620 23.66 -15.18 -25.24
CA ARG A 620 24.65 -14.13 -24.92
C ARG A 620 24.69 -13.09 -26.04
N PRO A 621 24.94 -11.80 -25.72
CA PRO A 621 25.12 -10.78 -26.74
C PRO A 621 26.27 -11.12 -27.70
N ASP A 622 26.05 -10.91 -28.99
CA ASP A 622 27.14 -10.84 -29.96
C ASP A 622 27.67 -9.41 -30.00
N TRP A 623 28.77 -9.18 -29.28
CA TRP A 623 29.36 -7.85 -29.13
C TRP A 623 29.77 -7.22 -30.46
N ASN A 624 30.15 -8.00 -31.48
CA ASN A 624 30.49 -7.44 -32.79
C ASN A 624 29.25 -6.87 -33.47
N LYS A 625 28.14 -7.60 -33.42
CA LYS A 625 26.87 -7.15 -33.99
C LYS A 625 26.33 -5.93 -33.22
N VAL A 626 26.26 -6.02 -31.89
CA VAL A 626 25.75 -4.95 -31.03
C VAL A 626 26.56 -3.67 -31.18
N PHE A 627 27.90 -3.74 -31.15
CA PHE A 627 28.73 -2.54 -31.29
C PHE A 627 28.76 -2.00 -32.71
N SER A 628 28.60 -2.84 -33.74
CA SER A 628 28.41 -2.38 -35.12
C SER A 628 27.12 -1.59 -35.27
N GLU A 629 26.01 -2.06 -34.68
CA GLU A 629 24.73 -1.34 -34.67
C GLU A 629 24.84 -0.01 -33.92
N ILE A 630 25.45 0.00 -32.73
CA ILE A 630 25.67 1.23 -31.95
C ILE A 630 26.54 2.24 -32.71
N SER A 631 27.63 1.78 -33.34
CA SER A 631 28.51 2.63 -34.16
C SER A 631 27.78 3.24 -35.36
N SER A 632 26.91 2.45 -36.02
CA SER A 632 26.15 2.90 -37.20
C SER A 632 25.18 4.05 -36.90
N LYS A 633 24.74 4.22 -35.64
CA LYS A 633 23.84 5.31 -35.22
C LYS A 633 24.53 6.68 -35.21
N GLN A 634 25.87 6.75 -35.26
CA GLN A 634 26.68 7.97 -35.30
C GLN A 634 26.27 9.06 -34.28
N LYS A 635 26.01 8.69 -33.01
CA LYS A 635 25.56 9.62 -31.95
C LYS A 635 26.68 10.30 -31.15
N GLY A 636 27.90 10.32 -31.68
CA GLY A 636 29.08 10.94 -31.08
C GLY A 636 30.10 9.94 -30.55
N LYS A 637 31.08 10.39 -29.76
CA LYS A 637 32.10 9.51 -29.18
C LYS A 637 31.48 8.54 -28.18
N VAL A 638 31.65 7.23 -28.43
CA VAL A 638 31.06 6.16 -27.63
C VAL A 638 31.97 5.79 -26.46
N LYS A 639 31.39 5.72 -25.26
CA LYS A 639 32.04 5.16 -24.06
C LYS A 639 31.17 4.10 -23.41
N VAL A 640 31.79 2.95 -23.12
CA VAL A 640 31.16 1.77 -22.53
C VAL A 640 31.48 1.73 -21.03
N PHE A 641 30.43 1.66 -20.22
CA PHE A 641 30.49 1.49 -18.76
C PHE A 641 29.97 0.10 -18.40
N PHE A 642 30.81 -0.74 -17.81
CA PHE A 642 30.47 -2.13 -17.51
C PHE A 642 30.56 -2.45 -16.01
N CYS A 643 29.50 -3.05 -15.47
CA CYS A 643 29.51 -3.65 -14.13
C CYS A 643 29.12 -5.14 -14.21
N GLY A 644 30.01 -6.02 -13.74
CA GLY A 644 29.81 -7.46 -13.78
C GLY A 644 31.08 -8.28 -13.62
N ALA A 645 30.97 -9.59 -13.88
CA ALA A 645 32.07 -10.54 -13.70
C ALA A 645 33.34 -10.14 -14.49
N PRO A 646 34.55 -10.24 -13.89
CA PRO A 646 35.80 -9.81 -14.54
C PRO A 646 36.08 -10.48 -15.89
N GLN A 647 35.69 -11.75 -16.05
CA GLN A 647 35.87 -12.49 -17.30
C GLN A 647 35.07 -11.85 -18.45
N LEU A 648 33.81 -11.49 -18.20
CA LEU A 648 32.98 -10.81 -19.20
C LEU A 648 33.50 -9.40 -19.50
N GLY A 649 34.00 -8.69 -18.50
CA GLY A 649 34.63 -7.39 -18.69
C GLY A 649 35.85 -7.43 -19.63
N LYS A 650 36.67 -8.49 -19.58
CA LYS A 650 37.78 -8.69 -20.53
C LYS A 650 37.27 -8.86 -21.97
N THR A 651 36.21 -9.65 -22.16
CA THR A 651 35.60 -9.86 -23.47
C THR A 651 35.03 -8.56 -24.05
N ILE A 652 34.33 -7.77 -23.23
CA ILE A 652 33.76 -6.49 -23.65
C ILE A 652 34.87 -5.49 -23.99
N LYS A 653 35.94 -5.42 -23.19
CA LYS A 653 37.08 -4.53 -23.45
C LYS A 653 37.73 -4.82 -24.81
N LEU A 654 37.99 -6.08 -25.12
CA LEU A 654 38.54 -6.48 -26.43
C LEU A 654 37.60 -6.10 -27.59
N ALA A 655 36.28 -6.23 -27.38
CA ALA A 655 35.30 -5.77 -28.37
C ALA A 655 35.33 -4.23 -28.51
N CYS A 656 35.47 -3.47 -27.42
CA CYS A 656 35.57 -2.01 -27.48
C CYS A 656 36.80 -1.56 -28.27
N GLU A 657 37.96 -2.20 -28.07
CA GLU A 657 39.20 -1.90 -28.79
C GLU A 657 39.03 -2.05 -30.32
N LYS A 658 38.28 -3.07 -30.76
CA LYS A 658 37.99 -3.29 -32.19
C LYS A 658 37.16 -2.18 -32.82
N PHE A 659 36.27 -1.54 -32.07
CA PHE A 659 35.41 -0.45 -32.54
C PHE A 659 35.91 0.94 -32.12
N SER A 660 37.09 1.03 -31.52
CA SER A 660 37.67 2.28 -30.97
C SER A 660 36.76 2.98 -29.94
N PHE A 661 36.07 2.20 -29.12
CA PHE A 661 35.22 2.71 -28.03
C PHE A 661 36.04 2.83 -26.74
N ASP A 662 35.80 3.90 -25.97
CA ASP A 662 36.39 4.04 -24.64
C ASP A 662 35.71 3.03 -23.69
N PHE A 663 36.48 2.34 -22.84
CA PHE A 663 35.93 1.34 -21.90
C PHE A 663 36.28 1.68 -20.46
N ALA A 664 35.26 1.71 -19.60
CA ALA A 664 35.37 1.84 -18.16
C ALA A 664 34.73 0.62 -17.48
N LYS A 665 35.53 -0.11 -16.69
CA LYS A 665 35.00 -1.13 -15.80
C LYS A 665 34.69 -0.49 -14.45
N GLU A 666 33.44 -0.60 -14.06
CA GLU A 666 32.98 -0.19 -12.75
C GLU A 666 33.13 -1.36 -11.76
N ASN A 667 33.71 -1.06 -10.60
CA ASN A 667 33.65 -1.95 -9.45
C ASN A 667 32.75 -1.26 -8.43
N PHE A 668 31.60 -1.89 -8.17
CA PHE A 668 30.62 -1.46 -7.19
C PHE A 668 30.58 -2.43 -6.04
#